data_AF-Q54CL7-F1
#
_entry.id   AF-Q54CL7-F1
#
_cell.length_a   1.000
_cell.length_b   1.000
_cell.length_c   1.000
_cell.angle_alpha   90.00
_cell.angle_beta   90.00
_cell.angle_gamma   90.00
#
_symmetry.space_group_name_H-M   'P 1'
#
loop_
_entity.id
_entity.type
_entity.pdbx_description
1 polymer ?
#
loop_
_entity_poly.entity_id
_entity_poly.type
_entity_poly.pdbx_seq_one_letter_code
_entity_poly.pdbx_strand_id
1 'polypeptide(L)'
;MKSFRVQPLSSTLGVINQYNLLNSYTSKKINFTQKINYYKNNNNNNNNISLKNLSSSLLFNSNNNINKINNDNNNNIIILNSLLKRKYSSSIVNLLSDLKEKILDKVENFEDKKKIDFDFGLNKGNLNYYLEKVSIPKKSLPPPIADQKPYSLEIHGTTLNDPYNWLRNIEDPKVLKYIENENKYKDKFTKSYISPLSRKLRSVFKRVFIDHPDEDEIINGYKMIIKNKNLFRQRVSDGYTQLLLSDGEKIAGYEINLRDIIVFRFSRDNSFFSFVTEVDSSENKVCIIKKISIPGAPVVDVIKNCSSIEWGKNNDLFYVEHDLVFHRSHKIFKKSIKNNIKLNEEEVNQSELMIYEENPAYYLDIYVPKDGEYIFYLSNCKISTLIYYNKLHDNPSEPITSKSYKIMLSRVDNLEYYAEHNGDEFYIFANANKGDLNIYKVKDTIENGKFHDLELFIPSEAQSMIKDVDMYKDYLVLNDLHKFQPRIRIISKNAETNRFDKSLEKIITFPHKIIELSMGVNGGYENNEHFFLSYCTPTQNVIRTKISLKDGTITILGESIERGPLTINPDAFETDILWVPSKSDPSIKIPLSICYNKKAVRFDGKTPCVLHGYGSYGTVYSLLYNVEDLLLMNAGFIVARAHVRGGSELGRTWYNDGKLLNKKNTFSDYIDCVEYLFENKYTSPNYLIGRGSSAGGLLMCNVALTYPHYFSGIISQVPFADVLTSMLDESLPLTIHEYGEWGNPNLDKQVFNYIKQYDPYILLDDPNIQSSLKSLPNLYITCSTSDYRVPFWQPLKWVAKLRNKLKSLTHGDDNNNNNNNSPLILLGIDDDSGHFGPNDRNSLTKKWSFDLSFIFYSIKKSTNKK
;
A
#
# COMPACT_ATOMS: atom_id res chain seq x y z
N MET A 1 2.18 -12.29 -10.80
CA MET A 1 1.19 -12.91 -9.90
C MET A 1 1.79 -12.85 -8.52
N LYS A 2 1.06 -12.37 -7.51
CA LYS A 2 1.53 -12.41 -6.12
C LYS A 2 1.17 -13.79 -5.55
N SER A 3 2.10 -14.37 -4.81
CA SER A 3 1.86 -15.59 -4.02
C SER A 3 0.77 -15.31 -2.99
N PHE A 4 -0.35 -16.04 -3.11
CA PHE A 4 -1.46 -15.97 -2.17
C PHE A 4 -1.51 -17.28 -1.39
N ARG A 5 -0.81 -17.26 -0.25
CA ARG A 5 -0.87 -18.27 0.81
C ARG A 5 -1.08 -17.57 2.14
N VAL A 6 -1.50 -18.38 3.12
CA VAL A 6 -1.74 -18.09 4.54
C VAL A 6 -1.34 -16.66 4.86
N GLN A 7 -2.35 -15.81 5.08
CA GLN A 7 -2.18 -14.48 5.62
C GLN A 7 -1.02 -14.53 6.63
N PRO A 8 0.14 -13.86 6.37
CA PRO A 8 1.24 -13.89 7.32
C PRO A 8 0.68 -13.52 8.69
N LEU A 9 1.23 -14.05 9.79
CA LEU A 9 0.71 -13.80 11.14
C LEU A 9 0.55 -12.29 11.47
N SER A 10 1.11 -11.40 10.64
CA SER A 10 1.02 -9.93 10.66
C SER A 10 0.03 -9.26 9.67
N SER A 11 -0.77 -10.01 8.91
CA SER A 11 -1.40 -9.48 7.68
C SER A 11 -2.82 -8.91 7.79
N THR A 12 -3.33 -8.62 8.99
CA THR A 12 -4.51 -7.74 9.09
C THR A 12 -4.24 -6.30 8.58
N LEU A 13 -3.02 -5.95 8.15
CA LEU A 13 -2.65 -4.59 7.68
C LEU A 13 -1.73 -4.48 6.45
N GLY A 14 -1.53 -5.56 5.69
CA GLY A 14 -0.45 -5.63 4.70
C GLY A 14 -0.83 -5.52 3.22
N VAL A 15 -1.73 -4.62 2.79
CA VAL A 15 -1.89 -4.30 1.34
C VAL A 15 -0.93 -3.17 0.96
N ILE A 16 0.37 -3.30 1.23
CA ILE A 16 1.38 -2.40 0.66
C ILE A 16 2.36 -3.28 -0.09
N ASN A 17 2.05 -3.54 -1.36
CA ASN A 17 3.04 -4.00 -2.35
C ASN A 17 2.49 -3.82 -3.77
N GLN A 18 2.19 -2.60 -4.20
CA GLN A 18 2.00 -2.32 -5.63
C GLN A 18 3.37 -2.07 -6.30
N TYR A 19 4.19 -3.11 -6.39
CA TYR A 19 5.35 -3.14 -7.30
C TYR A 19 5.30 -4.45 -8.08
N ASN A 20 4.47 -4.45 -9.12
CA ASN A 20 4.54 -5.35 -10.27
C ASN A 20 3.43 -4.87 -11.20
N LEU A 21 3.77 -4.13 -12.27
CA LEU A 21 3.05 -4.06 -13.55
C LEU A 21 3.52 -2.86 -14.38
N LEU A 22 4.55 -3.10 -15.20
CA LEU A 22 4.90 -2.27 -16.34
C LEU A 22 4.48 -2.96 -17.63
N ASN A 23 3.18 -3.14 -17.90
CA ASN A 23 2.74 -3.46 -19.27
C ASN A 23 1.33 -2.90 -19.62
N SER A 24 1.39 -1.87 -20.49
CA SER A 24 0.39 -1.29 -21.41
C SER A 24 -1.13 -1.33 -21.14
N TYR A 25 -1.76 -0.15 -21.03
CA TYR A 25 -3.10 0.15 -21.60
C TYR A 25 -3.27 1.67 -21.90
N THR A 26 -4.00 2.01 -22.97
CA THR A 26 -4.21 3.37 -23.49
C THR A 26 -5.69 3.80 -23.53
N SER A 27 -5.90 5.04 -23.05
CA SER A 27 -6.92 6.05 -23.38
C SER A 27 -8.43 5.80 -23.17
N LYS A 28 -9.02 6.55 -22.23
CA LYS A 28 -10.42 7.01 -22.24
C LYS A 28 -10.54 8.39 -22.93
N LYS A 29 -11.53 8.56 -23.82
CA LYS A 29 -11.90 9.83 -24.50
C LYS A 29 -12.78 10.67 -23.58
N ILE A 30 -12.50 11.98 -23.45
CA ILE A 30 -13.37 12.94 -22.73
C ILE A 30 -13.94 14.00 -23.67
N ASN A 31 -15.26 14.12 -23.55
CA ASN A 31 -16.25 15.16 -23.82
C ASN A 31 -15.76 16.65 -23.83
N PHE A 32 -14.98 17.06 -24.85
CA PHE A 32 -14.45 18.45 -24.96
C PHE A 32 -15.20 19.34 -25.96
N THR A 33 -15.94 18.75 -26.89
CA THR A 33 -16.62 19.46 -27.99
C THR A 33 -17.73 20.39 -27.51
N GLN A 34 -18.38 20.07 -26.39
CA GLN A 34 -19.52 20.86 -25.86
C GLN A 34 -19.08 22.21 -25.25
N LYS A 35 -17.89 22.32 -24.65
CA LYS A 35 -17.43 23.57 -23.99
C LYS A 35 -16.96 24.65 -24.96
N ILE A 36 -16.38 24.28 -26.11
CA ILE A 36 -15.91 25.28 -27.11
C ILE A 36 -17.11 25.94 -27.82
N ASN A 37 -18.18 25.18 -28.08
CA ASN A 37 -19.38 25.74 -28.70
C ASN A 37 -20.13 26.71 -27.77
N TYR A 38 -20.08 26.50 -26.45
CA TYR A 38 -20.65 27.44 -25.48
C TYR A 38 -20.00 28.85 -25.55
N TYR A 39 -18.67 28.92 -25.73
CA TYR A 39 -17.97 30.21 -25.85
C TYR A 39 -18.05 30.85 -27.24
N LYS A 40 -18.38 30.08 -28.29
CA LYS A 40 -18.67 30.63 -29.63
C LYS A 40 -19.95 31.48 -29.65
N ASN A 41 -20.95 31.11 -28.86
CA ASN A 41 -22.27 31.75 -28.91
C ASN A 41 -22.41 33.00 -28.02
N ASN A 42 -21.48 33.23 -27.07
CA ASN A 42 -21.63 34.29 -26.06
C ASN A 42 -20.69 35.50 -26.23
N ASN A 43 -19.89 35.60 -27.29
CA ASN A 43 -18.99 36.74 -27.49
C ASN A 43 -19.08 37.32 -28.91
N ASN A 44 -19.94 38.32 -29.09
CA ASN A 44 -19.97 39.22 -30.25
C ASN A 44 -18.84 40.24 -30.13
N ASN A 45 -17.62 39.92 -30.57
CA ASN A 45 -16.60 40.93 -30.90
C ASN A 45 -15.51 40.37 -31.83
N ASN A 46 -15.07 41.22 -32.78
CA ASN A 46 -14.33 40.93 -34.02
C ASN A 46 -12.89 40.38 -33.90
N ASN A 47 -12.47 39.76 -32.78
CA ASN A 47 -11.10 39.24 -32.62
C ASN A 47 -10.92 37.73 -32.94
N ASN A 48 -11.81 37.15 -33.75
CA ASN A 48 -12.07 35.70 -33.78
C ASN A 48 -11.46 34.87 -34.93
N ILE A 49 -10.52 35.39 -35.71
CA ILE A 49 -9.87 34.58 -36.78
C ILE A 49 -8.90 33.54 -36.18
N SER A 50 -8.15 33.87 -35.13
CA SER A 50 -7.15 32.96 -34.56
C SER A 50 -7.72 31.84 -33.66
N LEU A 51 -8.89 32.02 -33.06
CA LEU A 51 -9.57 30.97 -32.26
C LEU A 51 -10.32 29.96 -33.14
N LYS A 52 -10.81 30.39 -34.32
CA LYS A 52 -11.47 29.49 -35.29
C LYS A 52 -10.51 28.41 -35.82
N ASN A 53 -9.27 28.77 -36.12
CA ASN A 53 -8.25 27.85 -36.66
C ASN A 53 -7.83 26.73 -35.67
N LEU A 54 -7.95 26.96 -34.36
CA LEU A 54 -7.67 25.96 -33.32
C LEU A 54 -8.71 24.83 -33.28
N SER A 55 -9.96 25.13 -33.64
CA SER A 55 -11.01 24.10 -33.68
C SER A 55 -10.84 23.15 -34.86
N SER A 56 -10.40 23.66 -36.02
CA SER A 56 -10.16 22.85 -37.22
C SER A 56 -8.96 21.91 -37.09
N SER A 57 -7.89 22.30 -36.39
CA SER A 57 -6.69 21.46 -36.25
C SER A 57 -6.84 20.35 -35.19
N LEU A 58 -7.74 20.51 -34.21
CA LEU A 58 -8.02 19.49 -33.19
C LEU A 58 -9.03 18.42 -33.66
N LEU A 59 -9.75 18.67 -34.77
CA LEU A 59 -10.87 17.85 -35.25
C LEU A 59 -10.48 16.76 -36.27
N PHE A 60 -9.24 16.69 -36.75
CA PHE A 60 -8.82 15.67 -37.72
C PHE A 60 -7.41 15.14 -37.43
N ASN A 61 -7.33 13.88 -36.97
CA ASN A 61 -6.37 12.86 -37.44
C ASN A 61 -6.40 11.62 -36.53
N SER A 62 -7.38 10.76 -36.78
CA SER A 62 -7.24 9.32 -36.60
C SER A 62 -7.02 8.74 -38.01
N ASN A 63 -5.77 8.55 -38.41
CA ASN A 63 -5.30 7.49 -39.33
C ASN A 63 -3.87 7.80 -39.86
N ASN A 64 -2.93 6.92 -39.49
CA ASN A 64 -1.71 6.55 -40.23
C ASN A 64 -0.81 7.67 -40.80
N ASN A 65 -0.19 8.48 -39.94
CA ASN A 65 1.17 8.99 -40.15
C ASN A 65 1.71 9.73 -38.90
N ILE A 66 2.64 9.11 -38.18
CA ILE A 66 3.21 9.60 -36.91
C ILE A 66 3.87 10.98 -37.06
N ASN A 67 4.58 11.22 -38.17
CA ASN A 67 5.29 12.48 -38.40
C ASN A 67 4.36 13.69 -38.64
N LYS A 68 3.16 13.48 -39.23
CA LYS A 68 2.19 14.56 -39.47
C LYS A 68 1.56 15.05 -38.16
N ILE A 69 1.23 14.11 -37.26
CA ILE A 69 0.67 14.41 -35.94
C ILE A 69 1.64 15.26 -35.10
N ASN A 70 2.95 14.99 -35.18
CA ASN A 70 3.97 15.77 -34.46
C ASN A 70 4.08 17.22 -34.96
N ASN A 71 4.10 17.44 -36.28
CA ASN A 71 4.18 18.78 -36.84
C ASN A 71 2.92 19.60 -36.53
N ASP A 72 1.73 19.00 -36.63
CA ASP A 72 0.47 19.69 -36.32
C ASP A 72 0.37 20.04 -34.83
N ASN A 73 0.79 19.13 -33.94
CA ASN A 73 0.79 19.41 -32.50
C ASN A 73 1.86 20.42 -32.08
N ASN A 74 3.06 20.38 -32.67
CA ASN A 74 4.10 21.40 -32.42
C ASN A 74 3.66 22.78 -32.93
N ASN A 75 3.05 22.85 -34.12
CA ASN A 75 2.45 24.08 -34.63
C ASN A 75 1.32 24.58 -33.73
N ASN A 76 0.45 23.68 -33.24
CA ASN A 76 -0.59 24.03 -32.27
C ASN A 76 0.01 24.58 -30.96
N ILE A 77 1.12 24.01 -30.47
CA ILE A 77 1.83 24.52 -29.28
C ILE A 77 2.43 25.90 -29.56
N ILE A 78 3.04 26.14 -30.73
CA ILE A 78 3.57 27.45 -31.13
C ILE A 78 2.44 28.48 -31.19
N ILE A 79 1.31 28.12 -31.81
CA ILE A 79 0.11 28.97 -31.89
C ILE A 79 -0.42 29.26 -30.48
N LEU A 80 -0.54 28.26 -29.62
CA LEU A 80 -0.97 28.42 -28.23
C LEU A 80 -0.03 29.32 -27.44
N ASN A 81 1.29 29.16 -27.60
CA ASN A 81 2.28 30.05 -26.98
C ASN A 81 2.13 31.49 -27.48
N SER A 82 1.87 31.69 -28.77
CA SER A 82 1.62 33.03 -29.32
C SER A 82 0.33 33.65 -28.75
N LEU A 83 -0.71 32.84 -28.55
CA LEU A 83 -1.99 33.27 -27.97
C LEU A 83 -1.86 33.58 -26.49
N LEU A 84 -1.12 32.76 -25.73
CA LEU A 84 -0.86 32.99 -24.31
C LEU A 84 -0.05 34.28 -24.05
N LYS A 85 0.66 34.80 -25.05
CA LYS A 85 1.35 36.10 -24.98
C LYS A 85 0.43 37.30 -25.23
N ARG A 86 -0.81 37.11 -25.69
CA ARG A 86 -1.78 38.20 -25.93
C ARG A 86 -2.56 38.53 -24.65
N LYS A 87 -3.04 39.78 -24.54
CA LYS A 87 -3.91 40.22 -23.43
C LYS A 87 -5.32 39.65 -23.61
N TYR A 88 -5.58 38.50 -22.99
CA TYR A 88 -6.91 37.92 -22.84
C TYR A 88 -7.38 38.02 -21.38
N SER A 89 -8.67 37.81 -21.13
CA SER A 89 -9.20 37.62 -19.78
C SER A 89 -8.58 36.37 -19.12
N SER A 90 -8.51 36.36 -17.78
CA SER A 90 -7.92 35.24 -17.02
C SER A 90 -8.58 33.88 -17.33
N SER A 91 -9.89 33.86 -17.62
CA SER A 91 -10.62 32.65 -18.03
C SER A 91 -10.13 32.08 -19.37
N ILE A 92 -9.89 32.93 -20.36
CA ILE A 92 -9.35 32.52 -21.67
C ILE A 92 -7.90 32.07 -21.56
N VAL A 93 -7.07 32.78 -20.77
CA VAL A 93 -5.68 32.38 -20.51
C VAL A 93 -5.64 31.01 -19.84
N ASN A 94 -6.49 30.76 -18.84
CA ASN A 94 -6.59 29.44 -18.18
C ASN A 94 -7.03 28.36 -19.17
N LEU A 95 -8.03 28.63 -20.02
CA LEU A 95 -8.50 27.68 -21.03
C LEU A 95 -7.40 27.33 -22.05
N LEU A 96 -6.67 28.33 -22.55
CA LEU A 96 -5.56 28.12 -23.48
C LEU A 96 -4.41 27.36 -22.81
N SER A 97 -4.12 27.65 -21.55
CA SER A 97 -3.13 26.92 -20.76
C SER A 97 -3.53 25.47 -20.57
N ASP A 98 -4.80 25.19 -20.27
CA ASP A 98 -5.34 23.84 -20.15
C ASP A 98 -5.26 23.07 -21.47
N LEU A 99 -5.58 23.74 -22.58
CA LEU A 99 -5.49 23.16 -23.92
C LEU A 99 -4.04 22.81 -24.26
N LYS A 100 -3.10 23.72 -23.95
CA LYS A 100 -1.67 23.50 -24.13
C LYS A 100 -1.18 22.30 -23.33
N GLU A 101 -1.53 22.21 -22.04
CA GLU A 101 -1.15 21.07 -21.20
C GLU A 101 -1.75 19.76 -21.73
N LYS A 102 -3.01 19.75 -22.19
CA LYS A 102 -3.61 18.55 -22.80
C LYS A 102 -2.95 18.12 -24.10
N ILE A 103 -2.51 19.07 -24.94
CA ILE A 103 -1.76 18.76 -26.16
C ILE A 103 -0.37 18.24 -25.79
N LEU A 104 0.31 18.87 -24.84
CA LEU A 104 1.61 18.40 -24.34
C LEU A 104 1.51 16.96 -23.80
N ASP A 105 0.51 16.66 -22.97
CA ASP A 105 0.25 15.30 -22.45
C ASP A 105 0.00 14.28 -23.58
N LYS A 106 -0.57 14.69 -24.72
CA LYS A 106 -0.76 13.82 -25.90
C LYS A 106 0.52 13.66 -26.74
N VAL A 107 1.31 14.73 -26.88
CA VAL A 107 2.57 14.75 -27.64
C VAL A 107 3.66 13.93 -26.95
N GLU A 108 3.60 13.79 -25.62
CA GLU A 108 4.54 12.97 -24.82
C GLU A 108 4.70 11.53 -25.29
N ASN A 109 3.76 10.99 -26.07
CA ASN A 109 3.96 9.67 -26.71
C ASN A 109 5.04 9.69 -27.81
N PHE A 110 5.57 10.86 -28.20
CA PHE A 110 6.34 11.06 -29.42
C PHE A 110 7.56 12.02 -29.33
N GLU A 111 7.96 12.52 -28.15
CA GLU A 111 9.33 13.07 -28.00
C GLU A 111 10.34 11.95 -28.32
N ASP A 112 11.46 12.29 -28.98
CA ASP A 112 12.45 11.30 -29.43
C ASP A 112 12.97 10.50 -28.24
N LYS A 113 12.49 9.25 -28.11
CA LYS A 113 12.69 8.41 -26.93
C LYS A 113 14.17 8.28 -26.59
N LYS A 114 15.03 8.19 -27.61
CA LYS A 114 16.48 8.09 -27.43
C LYS A 114 17.06 9.34 -26.75
N LYS A 115 16.55 10.53 -27.08
CA LYS A 115 17.05 11.78 -26.50
C LYS A 115 16.73 11.91 -25.01
N ILE A 116 15.50 11.58 -24.59
CA ILE A 116 15.15 11.66 -23.15
C ILE A 116 15.94 10.60 -22.36
N ASP A 117 16.07 9.38 -22.90
CA ASP A 117 16.83 8.32 -22.22
C ASP A 117 18.30 8.70 -22.09
N PHE A 118 18.87 9.27 -23.14
CA PHE A 118 20.21 9.82 -23.13
C PHE A 118 20.36 10.99 -22.13
N ASP A 119 19.43 11.95 -22.11
CA ASP A 119 19.46 13.09 -21.18
C ASP A 119 19.41 12.64 -19.71
N PHE A 120 18.53 11.69 -19.37
CA PHE A 120 18.46 11.14 -18.00
C PHE A 120 19.67 10.29 -17.66
N GLY A 121 20.21 9.54 -18.64
CA GLY A 121 21.44 8.77 -18.48
C GLY A 121 22.70 9.63 -18.34
N LEU A 122 22.75 10.82 -18.94
CA LEU A 122 23.86 11.76 -18.79
C LEU A 122 23.83 12.53 -17.48
N ASN A 123 22.63 12.82 -16.96
CA ASN A 123 22.44 13.63 -15.76
C ASN A 123 22.31 12.78 -14.48
N LYS A 124 22.87 11.56 -14.47
CA LYS A 124 22.97 10.74 -13.26
C LYS A 124 23.82 11.48 -12.21
N GLY A 125 23.27 11.65 -11.02
CA GLY A 125 23.87 12.40 -9.91
C GLY A 125 23.81 13.93 -10.05
N ASN A 126 23.20 14.48 -11.11
CA ASN A 126 23.11 15.93 -11.30
C ASN A 126 21.81 16.49 -10.72
N LEU A 127 21.80 16.82 -9.43
CA LEU A 127 20.64 17.44 -8.76
C LEU A 127 20.14 18.71 -9.47
N ASN A 128 21.05 19.57 -9.95
CA ASN A 128 20.71 20.84 -10.59
C ASN A 128 19.85 20.65 -11.85
N TYR A 129 20.09 19.59 -12.62
CA TYR A 129 19.25 19.25 -13.78
C TYR A 129 17.76 19.16 -13.38
N TYR A 130 17.45 18.58 -12.23
CA TYR A 130 16.06 18.45 -11.76
C TYR A 130 15.54 19.77 -11.19
N LEU A 131 16.35 20.45 -10.37
CA LEU A 131 15.97 21.71 -9.72
C LEU A 131 15.70 22.83 -10.74
N GLU A 132 16.43 22.91 -11.85
CA GLU A 132 16.18 23.93 -12.89
C GLU A 132 14.79 23.84 -13.53
N LYS A 133 14.15 22.65 -13.47
CA LYS A 133 12.85 22.38 -14.11
C LYS A 133 11.65 22.68 -13.22
N VAL A 134 11.89 23.05 -11.96
CA VAL A 134 10.85 23.54 -11.05
C VAL A 134 11.01 25.04 -10.86
N SER A 135 9.88 25.76 -10.82
CA SER A 135 9.84 27.22 -10.68
C SER A 135 9.37 27.60 -9.29
N ILE A 136 10.01 28.58 -8.66
CA ILE A 136 9.57 29.12 -7.37
C ILE A 136 8.66 30.33 -7.62
N PRO A 137 7.45 30.36 -7.03
CA PRO A 137 6.56 31.52 -7.15
C PRO A 137 7.22 32.79 -6.60
N LYS A 138 7.01 33.92 -7.30
CA LYS A 138 7.29 35.26 -6.77
C LYS A 138 6.22 35.77 -5.80
N LYS A 139 5.02 35.16 -5.84
CA LYS A 139 3.90 35.41 -4.93
C LYS A 139 3.13 34.11 -4.73
N SER A 140 2.77 33.82 -3.48
CA SER A 140 1.99 32.63 -3.11
C SER A 140 0.61 32.64 -3.77
N LEU A 141 0.14 31.46 -4.17
CA LEU A 141 -1.26 31.28 -4.60
C LEU A 141 -2.15 31.27 -3.35
N PRO A 142 -3.29 31.99 -3.34
CA PRO A 142 -4.20 31.95 -2.20
C PRO A 142 -4.85 30.55 -2.11
N PRO A 143 -4.72 29.85 -0.97
CA PRO A 143 -5.35 28.54 -0.81
C PRO A 143 -6.85 28.68 -0.51
N PRO A 144 -7.65 27.62 -0.75
CA PRO A 144 -9.00 27.51 -0.21
C PRO A 144 -8.99 27.62 1.32
N ILE A 145 -9.95 28.39 1.85
CA ILE A 145 -10.19 28.55 3.28
C ILE A 145 -11.60 28.05 3.57
N ALA A 146 -11.73 27.10 4.48
CA ALA A 146 -13.03 26.56 4.88
C ALA A 146 -13.73 27.47 5.90
N ASP A 147 -15.05 27.56 5.80
CA ASP A 147 -15.89 28.19 6.80
C ASP A 147 -15.87 27.40 8.12
N GLN A 148 -15.97 28.12 9.24
CA GLN A 148 -16.14 27.55 10.57
C GLN A 148 -17.62 27.50 10.93
N LYS A 149 -18.12 26.33 11.38
CA LYS A 149 -19.47 26.16 11.90
C LYS A 149 -19.42 25.64 13.33
N PRO A 150 -20.07 26.27 14.32
CA PRO A 150 -20.02 25.79 15.71
C PRO A 150 -20.45 24.32 15.82
N TYR A 151 -19.60 23.51 16.44
CA TYR A 151 -19.87 22.13 16.81
C TYR A 151 -18.93 21.76 17.95
N SER A 152 -19.47 21.07 18.95
CA SER A 152 -18.73 20.63 20.13
C SER A 152 -19.20 19.25 20.58
N LEU A 153 -18.28 18.48 21.14
CA LEU A 153 -18.54 17.18 21.76
C LEU A 153 -18.09 17.22 23.23
N GLU A 154 -18.91 16.70 24.14
CA GLU A 154 -18.56 16.52 25.55
C GLU A 154 -18.11 15.07 25.81
N ILE A 155 -16.94 14.89 26.41
CA ILE A 155 -16.42 13.57 26.77
C ILE A 155 -15.51 13.68 27.99
N HIS A 156 -15.68 12.80 28.98
CA HIS A 156 -14.92 12.81 30.25
C HIS A 156 -14.88 14.17 30.99
N GLY A 157 -15.93 14.99 30.81
CA GLY A 157 -16.04 16.35 31.34
C GLY A 157 -15.18 17.40 30.60
N THR A 158 -14.77 17.09 29.36
CA THR A 158 -14.01 17.99 28.48
C THR A 158 -14.80 18.29 27.22
N THR A 159 -14.97 19.57 26.92
CA THR A 159 -15.51 20.05 25.64
C THR A 159 -14.44 20.01 24.54
N LEU A 160 -14.69 19.28 23.47
CA LEU A 160 -13.90 19.31 22.23
C LEU A 160 -14.63 20.17 21.19
N ASN A 161 -14.01 21.27 20.77
CA ASN A 161 -14.56 22.12 19.70
C ASN A 161 -14.04 21.64 18.34
N ASP A 162 -14.97 21.33 17.42
CA ASP A 162 -14.63 20.88 16.07
C ASP A 162 -15.42 21.68 15.02
N PRO A 163 -15.00 22.93 14.73
CA PRO A 163 -15.74 23.80 13.81
C PRO A 163 -15.74 23.34 12.34
N TYR A 164 -15.01 22.27 12.04
CA TYR A 164 -14.92 21.68 10.70
C TYR A 164 -15.62 20.31 10.62
N ASN A 165 -16.35 19.90 11.65
CA ASN A 165 -17.11 18.65 11.67
C ASN A 165 -18.07 18.51 10.46
N TRP A 166 -18.56 19.63 9.92
CA TRP A 166 -19.42 19.63 8.73
C TRP A 166 -18.75 19.08 7.46
N LEU A 167 -17.41 19.04 7.39
CA LEU A 167 -16.66 18.47 6.26
C LEU A 167 -16.75 16.94 6.18
N ARG A 168 -17.33 16.27 7.17
CA ARG A 168 -17.56 14.82 7.18
C ARG A 168 -18.63 14.37 6.18
N ASN A 169 -19.60 15.23 5.89
CA ASN A 169 -20.73 14.87 5.04
C ASN A 169 -20.39 15.06 3.55
N ILE A 170 -19.98 13.98 2.87
CA ILE A 170 -19.65 14.01 1.44
C ILE A 170 -20.85 14.39 0.54
N GLU A 171 -22.08 14.18 1.02
CA GLU A 171 -23.29 14.53 0.27
C GLU A 171 -23.61 16.03 0.30
N ASP A 172 -23.03 16.80 1.25
CA ASP A 172 -23.22 18.26 1.31
C ASP A 172 -22.55 18.92 0.08
N PRO A 173 -23.31 19.64 -0.78
CA PRO A 173 -22.75 20.33 -1.93
C PRO A 173 -21.63 21.33 -1.58
N LYS A 174 -21.63 21.88 -0.37
CA LYS A 174 -20.55 22.75 0.12
C LYS A 174 -19.24 21.98 0.32
N VAL A 175 -19.32 20.73 0.77
CA VAL A 175 -18.15 19.85 0.94
C VAL A 175 -17.58 19.47 -0.43
N LEU A 176 -18.43 19.02 -1.36
CA LEU A 176 -18.03 18.75 -2.75
C LEU A 176 -17.39 19.97 -3.41
N LYS A 177 -17.96 21.16 -3.15
CA LYS A 177 -17.40 22.41 -3.68
C LYS A 177 -16.02 22.72 -3.08
N TYR A 178 -15.84 22.48 -1.78
CA TYR A 178 -14.57 22.68 -1.11
C TYR A 178 -13.50 21.72 -1.63
N ILE A 179 -13.84 20.43 -1.84
CA ILE A 179 -12.98 19.42 -2.48
C ILE A 179 -12.57 19.86 -3.89
N GLU A 180 -13.52 20.33 -4.71
CA GLU A 180 -13.23 20.84 -6.06
C GLU A 180 -12.22 22.02 -6.01
N ASN A 181 -12.37 22.91 -5.04
CA ASN A 181 -11.47 24.06 -4.86
C ASN A 181 -10.06 23.64 -4.42
N GLU A 182 -9.93 22.62 -3.56
CA GLU A 182 -8.63 22.04 -3.17
C GLU A 182 -7.90 21.45 -4.38
N ASN A 183 -8.59 20.62 -5.17
CA ASN A 183 -8.01 20.03 -6.37
C ASN A 183 -7.64 21.09 -7.41
N LYS A 184 -8.47 22.12 -7.61
CA LYS A 184 -8.14 23.27 -8.48
C LYS A 184 -6.89 24.02 -8.02
N TYR A 185 -6.72 24.19 -6.71
CA TYR A 185 -5.55 24.84 -6.13
C TYR A 185 -4.28 24.02 -6.41
N LYS A 186 -4.32 22.71 -6.17
CA LYS A 186 -3.24 21.77 -6.52
C LYS A 186 -2.90 21.78 -8.01
N ASP A 187 -3.91 21.71 -8.87
CA ASP A 187 -3.73 21.71 -10.32
C ASP A 187 -3.09 23.00 -10.82
N LYS A 188 -3.51 24.15 -10.27
CA LYS A 188 -2.91 25.44 -10.59
C LYS A 188 -1.45 25.50 -10.16
N PHE A 189 -1.12 24.99 -8.98
CA PHE A 189 0.27 24.85 -8.53
C PHE A 189 1.07 23.98 -9.50
N THR A 190 0.53 22.82 -9.87
CA THR A 190 1.15 21.86 -10.79
C THR A 190 1.54 22.53 -12.10
N LYS A 191 0.55 23.13 -12.79
CA LYS A 191 0.71 23.77 -14.10
C LYS A 191 1.74 24.90 -14.05
N SER A 192 1.76 25.66 -12.95
CA SER A 192 2.57 26.87 -12.86
C SER A 192 4.03 26.60 -12.47
N TYR A 193 4.27 25.59 -11.62
CA TYR A 193 5.55 25.50 -10.91
C TYR A 193 6.31 24.19 -11.12
N ILE A 194 5.63 23.08 -11.39
CA ILE A 194 6.27 21.76 -11.44
C ILE A 194 5.98 20.94 -12.70
N SER A 195 5.02 21.35 -13.54
CA SER A 195 4.62 20.64 -14.78
C SER A 195 5.82 20.23 -15.65
N PRO A 196 6.83 21.09 -15.93
CA PRO A 196 7.97 20.69 -16.76
C PRO A 196 8.73 19.47 -16.22
N LEU A 197 8.96 19.42 -14.90
CA LEU A 197 9.60 18.26 -14.29
C LEU A 197 8.64 17.07 -14.23
N SER A 198 7.39 17.27 -13.78
CA SER A 198 6.41 16.18 -13.65
C SER A 198 6.17 15.46 -14.97
N ARG A 199 6.15 16.19 -16.10
CA ARG A 199 6.02 15.63 -17.44
C ARG A 199 7.22 14.76 -17.84
N LYS A 200 8.44 15.25 -17.60
CA LYS A 200 9.67 14.47 -17.85
C LYS A 200 9.72 13.19 -17.00
N LEU A 201 9.42 13.28 -15.72
CA LEU A 201 9.38 12.11 -14.82
C LEU A 201 8.33 11.10 -15.28
N ARG A 202 7.16 11.56 -15.73
CA ARG A 202 6.11 10.67 -16.25
C ARG A 202 6.56 9.93 -17.51
N SER A 203 7.24 10.63 -18.41
CA SER A 203 7.85 10.03 -19.60
C SER A 203 8.89 8.96 -19.24
N VAL A 204 9.69 9.20 -18.19
CA VAL A 204 10.63 8.19 -17.65
C VAL A 204 9.88 6.98 -17.12
N PHE A 205 8.92 7.14 -16.20
CA PHE A 205 8.17 6.01 -15.63
C PHE A 205 7.42 5.18 -16.67
N LYS A 206 6.89 5.81 -17.72
CA LYS A 206 6.23 5.10 -18.84
C LYS A 206 7.19 4.24 -19.67
N ARG A 207 8.51 4.45 -19.55
CA ARG A 207 9.54 3.79 -20.36
C ARG A 207 10.50 2.93 -19.55
N VAL A 208 10.35 2.87 -18.24
CA VAL A 208 10.90 1.77 -17.45
C VAL A 208 10.11 0.52 -17.84
N PHE A 209 10.80 -0.57 -18.12
CA PHE A 209 10.23 -1.89 -18.31
C PHE A 209 11.02 -2.87 -17.46
N ILE A 210 10.31 -3.75 -16.78
CA ILE A 210 10.92 -4.79 -15.94
C ILE A 210 10.35 -6.11 -16.43
N ASP A 211 11.22 -6.95 -16.98
CA ASP A 211 10.90 -8.31 -17.33
C ASP A 211 11.29 -9.19 -16.13
N HIS A 212 10.31 -9.69 -15.39
CA HIS A 212 10.55 -10.59 -14.27
C HIS A 212 10.85 -12.01 -14.76
N PRO A 213 11.66 -12.79 -14.04
CA PRO A 213 11.86 -14.20 -14.36
C PRO A 213 10.51 -14.93 -14.30
N ASP A 214 10.28 -15.84 -15.27
CA ASP A 214 9.06 -16.63 -15.30
C ASP A 214 8.89 -17.38 -13.97
N GLU A 215 7.66 -17.43 -13.45
CA GLU A 215 7.29 -18.26 -12.31
C GLU A 215 6.46 -19.44 -12.81
N ASP A 216 7.11 -20.61 -12.84
CA ASP A 216 6.42 -21.87 -13.05
C ASP A 216 5.74 -22.29 -11.74
N GLU A 217 4.50 -21.85 -11.55
CA GLU A 217 3.67 -22.24 -10.43
C GLU A 217 3.03 -23.61 -10.72
N ILE A 218 3.36 -24.64 -9.94
CA ILE A 218 2.73 -25.96 -10.06
C ILE A 218 1.78 -26.18 -8.88
N ILE A 219 0.50 -26.36 -9.19
CA ILE A 219 -0.56 -26.66 -8.23
C ILE A 219 -1.22 -27.97 -8.66
N ASN A 220 -1.22 -28.99 -7.78
CA ASN A 220 -1.89 -30.27 -8.01
C ASN A 220 -1.57 -30.92 -9.37
N GLY A 221 -0.30 -30.85 -9.80
CA GLY A 221 0.15 -31.39 -11.09
C GLY A 221 -0.17 -30.52 -12.32
N TYR A 222 -0.60 -29.28 -12.12
CA TYR A 222 -0.83 -28.31 -13.19
C TYR A 222 0.09 -27.11 -13.03
N LYS A 223 0.82 -26.77 -14.10
CA LYS A 223 1.57 -25.54 -14.26
C LYS A 223 0.61 -24.39 -14.59
N MET A 224 0.60 -23.33 -13.80
CA MET A 224 -0.12 -22.09 -14.06
C MET A 224 0.70 -21.20 -14.98
N ILE A 225 0.06 -20.64 -16.01
CA ILE A 225 0.74 -19.89 -17.06
C ILE A 225 -0.07 -18.63 -17.36
N ILE A 226 0.54 -17.45 -17.21
CA ILE A 226 0.02 -16.23 -17.84
C ILE A 226 0.71 -16.04 -19.17
N LYS A 227 -0.06 -16.00 -20.26
CA LYS A 227 0.47 -15.69 -21.59
C LYS A 227 -0.55 -14.87 -22.38
N ASN A 228 -0.08 -13.82 -23.05
CA ASN A 228 -0.93 -12.96 -23.89
C ASN A 228 -2.20 -12.46 -23.16
N LYS A 229 -2.06 -12.05 -21.89
CA LYS A 229 -3.18 -11.59 -21.03
C LYS A 229 -4.23 -12.66 -20.72
N ASN A 230 -3.86 -13.93 -20.79
CA ASN A 230 -4.73 -15.04 -20.45
C ASN A 230 -4.08 -15.88 -19.37
N LEU A 231 -4.88 -16.35 -18.43
CA LEU A 231 -4.50 -17.34 -17.43
C LEU A 231 -4.84 -18.73 -17.94
N PHE A 232 -3.84 -19.59 -18.01
CA PHE A 232 -3.97 -21.00 -18.36
C PHE A 232 -3.53 -21.90 -17.20
N ARG A 233 -4.04 -23.12 -17.20
CA ARG A 233 -3.41 -24.24 -16.52
C ARG A 233 -2.94 -25.28 -17.54
N GLN A 234 -1.74 -25.80 -17.36
CA GLN A 234 -1.16 -26.84 -18.20
C GLN A 234 -0.84 -28.06 -17.33
N ARG A 235 -1.42 -29.21 -17.64
CA ARG A 235 -1.13 -30.45 -16.91
C ARG A 235 0.32 -30.87 -17.14
N VAL A 236 1.07 -31.13 -16.07
CA VAL A 236 2.50 -31.43 -16.13
C VAL A 236 2.78 -32.78 -16.81
N SER A 237 1.88 -33.76 -16.64
CA SER A 237 2.10 -35.12 -17.15
C SER A 237 2.08 -35.24 -18.67
N ASP A 238 1.30 -34.41 -19.37
CA ASP A 238 1.08 -34.52 -20.82
C ASP A 238 1.05 -33.19 -21.57
N GLY A 239 1.21 -32.05 -20.88
CA GLY A 239 1.21 -30.72 -21.49
C GLY A 239 -0.16 -30.22 -21.91
N TYR A 240 -1.26 -30.92 -21.59
CA TYR A 240 -2.60 -30.49 -21.93
C TYR A 240 -2.93 -29.15 -21.28
N THR A 241 -3.25 -28.14 -22.11
CA THR A 241 -3.41 -26.75 -21.69
C THR A 241 -4.85 -26.31 -21.81
N GLN A 242 -5.38 -25.70 -20.74
CA GLN A 242 -6.73 -25.16 -20.66
C GLN A 242 -6.67 -23.67 -20.32
N LEU A 243 -7.47 -22.87 -21.04
CA LEU A 243 -7.74 -21.47 -20.69
C LEU A 243 -8.68 -21.42 -19.48
N LEU A 244 -8.31 -20.65 -18.46
CA LEU A 244 -9.14 -20.44 -17.26
C LEU A 244 -9.86 -19.09 -17.31
N LEU A 245 -9.13 -18.03 -17.67
CA LEU A 245 -9.63 -16.65 -17.60
C LEU A 245 -8.85 -15.74 -18.55
N SER A 246 -9.55 -14.85 -19.24
CA SER A 246 -8.95 -13.77 -20.01
C SER A 246 -8.95 -12.46 -19.22
N ASP A 247 -7.87 -11.68 -19.30
CA ASP A 247 -7.82 -10.33 -18.73
C ASP A 247 -8.83 -9.42 -19.44
N GLY A 248 -9.68 -8.74 -18.67
CA GLY A 248 -10.78 -7.92 -19.17
C GLY A 248 -12.03 -8.73 -19.56
N GLU A 249 -12.11 -10.02 -19.22
CA GLU A 249 -13.29 -10.84 -19.46
C GLU A 249 -14.51 -10.27 -18.71
N LYS A 250 -15.65 -10.15 -19.39
CA LYS A 250 -16.89 -9.65 -18.77
C LYS A 250 -17.69 -10.81 -18.18
N ILE A 251 -17.79 -10.85 -16.85
CA ILE A 251 -18.49 -11.91 -16.11
C ILE A 251 -19.54 -11.27 -15.20
N ALA A 252 -20.81 -11.67 -15.36
CA ALA A 252 -21.94 -11.18 -14.56
C ALA A 252 -22.03 -9.64 -14.45
N GLY A 253 -21.65 -8.92 -15.52
CA GLY A 253 -21.65 -7.46 -15.56
C GLY A 253 -20.35 -6.79 -15.09
N TYR A 254 -19.42 -7.54 -14.51
CA TYR A 254 -18.11 -7.06 -14.08
C TYR A 254 -17.06 -7.26 -15.16
N GLU A 255 -16.09 -6.36 -15.26
CA GLU A 255 -14.89 -6.53 -16.10
C GLU A 255 -13.75 -7.04 -15.21
N ILE A 256 -13.37 -8.30 -15.40
CA ILE A 256 -12.43 -9.00 -14.52
C ILE A 256 -11.01 -8.85 -15.05
N ASN A 257 -10.10 -8.26 -14.26
CA ASN A 257 -8.69 -8.19 -14.61
C ASN A 257 -7.89 -9.20 -13.78
N LEU A 258 -6.89 -9.84 -14.39
CA LEU A 258 -6.04 -10.83 -13.71
C LEU A 258 -5.27 -10.23 -12.53
N ARG A 259 -4.99 -8.93 -12.58
CA ARG A 259 -4.27 -8.19 -11.53
C ARG A 259 -5.12 -7.92 -10.28
N ASP A 260 -6.44 -8.01 -10.39
CA ASP A 260 -7.39 -7.71 -9.32
C ASP A 260 -7.87 -9.00 -8.60
N ILE A 261 -7.38 -10.17 -9.03
CA ILE A 261 -7.59 -11.45 -8.35
C ILE A 261 -6.82 -11.46 -7.04
N ILE A 262 -7.56 -11.70 -5.95
CA ILE A 262 -7.08 -11.73 -4.57
C ILE A 262 -6.74 -13.15 -4.15
N VAL A 263 -7.57 -14.13 -4.51
CA VAL A 263 -7.31 -15.54 -4.21
C VAL A 263 -7.99 -16.40 -5.25
N PHE A 264 -7.37 -17.53 -5.60
CA PHE A 264 -8.03 -18.56 -6.39
C PHE A 264 -7.79 -19.94 -5.78
N ARG A 265 -8.73 -20.85 -6.06
CA ARG A 265 -8.70 -22.23 -5.61
C ARG A 265 -9.27 -23.16 -6.67
N PHE A 266 -8.79 -24.39 -6.68
CA PHE A 266 -9.38 -25.50 -7.43
C PHE A 266 -10.12 -26.41 -6.45
N SER A 267 -11.26 -26.96 -6.87
CA SER A 267 -11.87 -28.06 -6.13
C SER A 267 -10.92 -29.27 -6.10
N ARG A 268 -11.02 -30.12 -5.07
CA ARG A 268 -10.13 -31.28 -4.90
C ARG A 268 -10.17 -32.24 -6.08
N ASP A 269 -11.36 -32.43 -6.67
CA ASP A 269 -11.57 -33.25 -7.85
C ASP A 269 -11.14 -32.56 -9.17
N ASN A 270 -10.63 -31.32 -9.10
CA ASN A 270 -10.25 -30.46 -10.23
C ASN A 270 -11.40 -30.14 -11.21
N SER A 271 -12.66 -30.29 -10.79
CA SER A 271 -13.85 -29.96 -11.57
C SER A 271 -14.15 -28.46 -11.64
N PHE A 272 -13.75 -27.69 -10.62
CA PHE A 272 -14.06 -26.27 -10.48
C PHE A 272 -12.80 -25.42 -10.25
N PHE A 273 -12.86 -24.19 -10.77
CA PHE A 273 -11.92 -23.11 -10.52
C PHE A 273 -12.70 -21.93 -9.95
N SER A 274 -12.42 -21.55 -8.72
CA SER A 274 -13.06 -20.42 -8.04
C SER A 274 -12.03 -19.35 -7.74
N PHE A 275 -12.40 -18.08 -7.87
CA PHE A 275 -11.51 -16.98 -7.53
C PHE A 275 -12.26 -15.78 -6.98
N VAL A 276 -11.66 -15.12 -6.00
CA VAL A 276 -12.11 -13.84 -5.46
C VAL A 276 -11.35 -12.73 -6.18
N THR A 277 -12.07 -11.73 -6.66
CA THR A 277 -11.53 -10.56 -7.34
C THR A 277 -12.16 -9.29 -6.80
N GLU A 278 -11.34 -8.24 -6.69
CA GLU A 278 -11.88 -6.88 -6.58
C GLU A 278 -12.48 -6.49 -7.94
N VAL A 279 -13.67 -5.88 -7.95
CA VAL A 279 -14.39 -5.54 -9.20
C VAL A 279 -14.42 -4.05 -9.51
N ASP A 280 -13.99 -3.22 -8.57
CA ASP A 280 -13.84 -1.78 -8.70
C ASP A 280 -12.69 -1.33 -7.77
N SER A 281 -12.54 -0.04 -7.50
CA SER A 281 -11.50 0.52 -6.60
C SER A 281 -12.01 0.76 -5.18
N SER A 282 -13.22 0.29 -4.85
CA SER A 282 -13.85 0.46 -3.54
C SER A 282 -13.57 -0.70 -2.59
N GLU A 283 -12.64 -1.60 -2.94
CA GLU A 283 -12.40 -2.88 -2.24
C GLU A 283 -13.61 -3.84 -2.25
N ASN A 284 -14.57 -3.64 -3.17
CA ASN A 284 -15.70 -4.54 -3.37
C ASN A 284 -15.24 -5.83 -4.05
N LYS A 285 -15.58 -6.98 -3.45
CA LYS A 285 -15.05 -8.30 -3.83
C LYS A 285 -16.16 -9.27 -4.16
N VAL A 286 -15.97 -10.02 -5.24
CA VAL A 286 -16.86 -11.12 -5.64
C VAL A 286 -16.06 -12.40 -5.82
N CYS A 287 -16.67 -13.53 -5.50
CA CYS A 287 -16.17 -14.85 -5.88
C CYS A 287 -16.87 -15.31 -7.16
N ILE A 288 -16.10 -15.71 -8.16
CA ILE A 288 -16.58 -16.30 -9.40
C ILE A 288 -16.20 -17.77 -9.42
N ILE A 289 -17.16 -18.63 -9.76
CA ILE A 289 -16.96 -20.08 -9.84
C ILE A 289 -17.13 -20.51 -11.29
N LYS A 290 -16.07 -21.11 -11.85
CA LYS A 290 -16.04 -21.68 -13.21
C LYS A 290 -15.92 -23.19 -13.14
N LYS A 291 -16.61 -23.90 -14.04
CA LYS A 291 -16.52 -25.35 -14.18
C LYS A 291 -15.53 -25.71 -15.28
N ILE A 292 -14.34 -26.12 -14.89
CA ILE A 292 -13.20 -26.35 -15.79
C ILE A 292 -13.14 -27.78 -16.36
N SER A 293 -14.04 -28.66 -15.92
CA SER A 293 -14.27 -29.97 -16.54
C SER A 293 -15.00 -29.88 -17.89
N ILE A 294 -15.52 -28.70 -18.26
CA ILE A 294 -16.17 -28.43 -19.55
C ILE A 294 -15.30 -27.48 -20.38
N PRO A 295 -15.09 -27.74 -21.70
CA PRO A 295 -14.42 -26.79 -22.58
C PRO A 295 -15.02 -25.38 -22.50
N GLY A 296 -14.15 -24.36 -22.41
CA GLY A 296 -14.55 -22.96 -22.23
C GLY A 296 -14.74 -22.51 -20.79
N ALA A 297 -14.66 -23.43 -19.81
CA ALA A 297 -14.75 -23.13 -18.38
C ALA A 297 -15.95 -22.23 -18.00
N PRO A 298 -17.21 -22.64 -18.30
CA PRO A 298 -18.38 -21.81 -18.06
C PRO A 298 -18.49 -21.40 -16.59
N VAL A 299 -18.90 -20.16 -16.37
CA VAL A 299 -19.27 -19.66 -15.05
C VAL A 299 -20.52 -20.41 -14.58
N VAL A 300 -20.50 -20.90 -13.36
CA VAL A 300 -21.63 -21.63 -12.75
C VAL A 300 -22.28 -20.83 -11.62
N ASP A 301 -21.54 -19.92 -10.99
CA ASP A 301 -22.04 -19.11 -9.89
C ASP A 301 -21.18 -17.85 -9.65
N VAL A 302 -21.78 -16.84 -9.01
CA VAL A 302 -21.14 -15.59 -8.58
C VAL A 302 -21.63 -15.19 -7.19
N ILE A 303 -20.74 -15.24 -6.20
CA ILE A 303 -21.02 -14.87 -4.81
C ILE A 303 -20.55 -13.44 -4.57
N LYS A 304 -21.48 -12.54 -4.23
CA LYS A 304 -21.18 -11.14 -3.90
C LYS A 304 -20.60 -11.01 -2.50
N ASN A 305 -19.84 -9.93 -2.25
CA ASN A 305 -19.27 -9.58 -0.96
C ASN A 305 -18.42 -10.72 -0.36
N CYS A 306 -17.60 -11.38 -1.18
CA CYS A 306 -16.79 -12.52 -0.75
C CYS A 306 -15.34 -12.10 -0.54
N SER A 307 -14.77 -12.33 0.64
CA SER A 307 -13.39 -11.92 0.96
C SER A 307 -12.36 -13.05 0.86
N SER A 308 -12.75 -14.29 1.16
CA SER A 308 -11.86 -15.46 1.16
C SER A 308 -12.66 -16.75 0.84
N ILE A 309 -11.98 -17.77 0.32
CA ILE A 309 -12.59 -19.04 -0.11
C ILE A 309 -11.66 -20.23 0.13
N GLU A 310 -12.24 -21.39 0.45
CA GLU A 310 -11.56 -22.69 0.45
C GLU A 310 -12.48 -23.83 0.01
N TRP A 311 -11.90 -24.85 -0.62
CA TRP A 311 -12.64 -26.07 -0.96
C TRP A 311 -12.44 -27.15 0.10
N GLY A 312 -13.56 -27.67 0.60
CA GLY A 312 -13.59 -28.92 1.33
C GLY A 312 -13.56 -30.13 0.40
N LYS A 313 -14.05 -31.27 0.91
CA LYS A 313 -14.32 -32.46 0.13
C LYS A 313 -15.71 -32.37 -0.53
N ASN A 314 -16.02 -33.27 -1.46
CA ASN A 314 -17.34 -33.38 -2.11
C ASN A 314 -17.87 -32.11 -2.79
N ASN A 315 -16.96 -31.25 -3.27
CA ASN A 315 -17.30 -29.95 -3.89
C ASN A 315 -18.09 -29.02 -2.96
N ASP A 316 -17.79 -29.06 -1.66
CA ASP A 316 -18.18 -28.02 -0.73
C ASP A 316 -17.24 -26.83 -0.83
N LEU A 317 -17.77 -25.69 -1.25
CA LEU A 317 -17.08 -24.41 -1.20
C LEU A 317 -17.42 -23.72 0.12
N PHE A 318 -16.40 -23.38 0.89
CA PHE A 318 -16.52 -22.50 2.03
C PHE A 318 -16.09 -21.09 1.63
N TYR A 319 -16.83 -20.08 2.05
CA TYR A 319 -16.55 -18.69 1.71
C TYR A 319 -16.86 -17.74 2.86
N VAL A 320 -16.16 -16.61 2.87
CA VAL A 320 -16.27 -15.58 3.91
C VAL A 320 -17.00 -14.36 3.36
N GLU A 321 -18.07 -13.94 4.04
CA GLU A 321 -18.85 -12.75 3.71
C GLU A 321 -18.22 -11.50 4.32
N HIS A 322 -18.06 -10.48 3.48
CA HIS A 322 -17.66 -9.14 3.82
C HIS A 322 -18.88 -8.28 4.17
N ASP A 323 -18.90 -7.74 5.38
CA ASP A 323 -19.88 -6.75 5.82
C ASP A 323 -19.57 -5.39 5.18
N LEU A 324 -20.56 -4.75 4.57
CA LEU A 324 -20.44 -3.44 3.94
C LEU A 324 -20.60 -2.28 4.91
N VAL A 325 -21.08 -2.52 6.15
CA VAL A 325 -21.22 -1.47 7.17
C VAL A 325 -19.90 -1.26 7.89
N PHE A 326 -19.35 -2.32 8.49
CA PHE A 326 -18.08 -2.26 9.21
C PHE A 326 -16.86 -2.62 8.34
N HIS A 327 -17.05 -2.91 7.05
CA HIS A 327 -15.97 -3.29 6.13
C HIS A 327 -15.09 -4.44 6.66
N ARG A 328 -15.72 -5.47 7.23
CA ARG A 328 -15.02 -6.61 7.86
C ARG A 328 -15.55 -7.96 7.41
N SER A 329 -14.71 -8.97 7.46
CA SER A 329 -15.14 -10.37 7.30
C SER A 329 -15.84 -10.84 8.57
N HIS A 330 -17.09 -11.29 8.49
CA HIS A 330 -17.91 -11.52 9.71
C HIS A 330 -18.72 -12.81 9.71
N LYS A 331 -18.99 -13.42 8.55
CA LYS A 331 -19.68 -14.71 8.45
C LYS A 331 -18.92 -15.66 7.54
N ILE A 332 -18.96 -16.94 7.88
CA ILE A 332 -18.47 -18.02 7.03
C ILE A 332 -19.65 -18.88 6.62
N PHE A 333 -19.76 -19.16 5.34
CA PHE A 333 -20.78 -20.01 4.75
C PHE A 333 -20.17 -21.23 4.10
N LYS A 334 -20.95 -22.31 4.00
CA LYS A 334 -20.67 -23.49 3.19
C LYS A 334 -21.72 -23.59 2.09
N LYS A 335 -21.27 -23.89 0.88
CA LYS A 335 -22.12 -24.09 -0.30
C LYS A 335 -21.67 -25.34 -1.06
N SER A 336 -22.55 -26.34 -1.15
CA SER A 336 -22.28 -27.57 -1.89
C SER A 336 -22.57 -27.38 -3.38
N ILE A 337 -21.58 -27.58 -4.24
CA ILE A 337 -21.68 -27.33 -5.69
C ILE A 337 -21.78 -28.65 -6.44
N LYS A 338 -22.96 -28.92 -7.01
CA LYS A 338 -23.20 -30.17 -7.75
C LYS A 338 -22.50 -30.14 -9.10
N ASN A 339 -21.95 -31.28 -9.52
CA ASN A 339 -21.26 -31.39 -10.80
C ASN A 339 -22.14 -31.07 -12.01
N ASN A 340 -23.46 -31.21 -11.95
CA ASN A 340 -24.35 -30.92 -13.09
C ASN A 340 -24.89 -29.48 -13.14
N ILE A 341 -24.47 -28.60 -12.23
CA ILE A 341 -24.98 -27.23 -12.11
C ILE A 341 -24.72 -26.38 -13.37
N LYS A 342 -25.68 -25.53 -13.74
CA LYS A 342 -25.50 -24.44 -14.71
C LYS A 342 -25.80 -23.10 -14.07
N LEU A 343 -25.25 -22.05 -14.68
CA LEU A 343 -25.51 -20.67 -14.26
C LEU A 343 -27.01 -20.37 -14.26
N ASN A 344 -27.50 -19.79 -13.18
CA ASN A 344 -28.92 -19.41 -12.97
C ASN A 344 -29.92 -20.58 -12.93
N GLU A 345 -29.48 -21.84 -12.83
CA GLU A 345 -30.41 -22.90 -12.41
C GLU A 345 -30.73 -22.69 -10.92
N GLU A 346 -31.98 -22.32 -10.61
CA GLU A 346 -32.44 -21.99 -9.25
C GLU A 346 -32.03 -23.07 -8.23
N GLU A 347 -31.31 -22.65 -7.20
CA GLU A 347 -30.64 -23.53 -6.27
C GLU A 347 -31.59 -24.23 -5.31
N VAL A 348 -31.55 -25.57 -5.34
CA VAL A 348 -31.93 -26.43 -4.21
C VAL A 348 -30.87 -26.40 -3.10
N ASN A 349 -29.73 -25.72 -3.29
CA ASN A 349 -28.60 -25.70 -2.36
C ASN A 349 -28.37 -24.29 -1.76
N GLN A 350 -29.16 -23.92 -0.76
CA GLN A 350 -28.94 -22.70 0.04
C GLN A 350 -27.57 -22.76 0.75
N SER A 351 -26.86 -21.64 0.77
CA SER A 351 -25.64 -21.48 1.59
C SER A 351 -25.97 -21.70 3.08
N GLU A 352 -25.27 -22.62 3.72
CA GLU A 352 -25.37 -22.89 5.16
C GLU A 352 -24.44 -21.94 5.91
N LEU A 353 -24.96 -21.17 6.88
CA LEU A 353 -24.14 -20.35 7.78
C LEU A 353 -23.38 -21.25 8.75
N MET A 354 -22.06 -21.21 8.70
CA MET A 354 -21.16 -22.04 9.52
C MET A 354 -20.73 -21.34 10.79
N ILE A 355 -20.23 -20.11 10.67
CA ILE A 355 -19.72 -19.28 11.77
C ILE A 355 -20.21 -17.85 11.58
N TYR A 356 -20.61 -17.19 12.67
CA TYR A 356 -20.90 -15.76 12.71
C TYR A 356 -20.11 -15.13 13.86
N GLU A 357 -19.33 -14.09 13.54
CA GLU A 357 -18.64 -13.26 14.52
C GLU A 357 -19.39 -11.94 14.71
N GLU A 358 -20.14 -11.86 15.80
CA GLU A 358 -20.97 -10.70 16.16
C GLU A 358 -20.12 -9.50 16.58
N ASN A 359 -18.97 -9.73 17.22
CA ASN A 359 -18.18 -8.63 17.76
C ASN A 359 -17.39 -7.92 16.63
N PRO A 360 -17.62 -6.61 16.40
CA PRO A 360 -16.98 -5.87 15.32
C PRO A 360 -15.46 -5.68 15.47
N ALA A 361 -14.89 -5.98 16.65
CA ALA A 361 -13.44 -6.02 16.82
C ALA A 361 -12.78 -7.18 16.05
N TYR A 362 -13.54 -8.21 15.67
CA TYR A 362 -13.02 -9.46 15.14
C TYR A 362 -13.33 -9.64 13.66
N TYR A 363 -12.37 -10.27 12.98
CA TYR A 363 -12.40 -10.62 11.57
C TYR A 363 -12.40 -12.13 11.43
N LEU A 364 -13.20 -12.62 10.50
CA LEU A 364 -13.18 -14.02 10.09
C LEU A 364 -12.25 -14.25 8.90
N ASP A 365 -11.56 -15.37 8.91
CA ASP A 365 -10.87 -15.91 7.73
C ASP A 365 -10.96 -17.45 7.72
N ILE A 366 -10.58 -18.03 6.60
CA ILE A 366 -10.62 -19.47 6.36
C ILE A 366 -9.35 -19.93 5.66
N TYR A 367 -8.81 -21.06 6.10
CA TYR A 367 -7.73 -21.73 5.38
C TYR A 367 -7.74 -23.24 5.62
N VAL A 368 -7.03 -23.95 4.74
CA VAL A 368 -6.80 -25.39 4.82
C VAL A 368 -5.30 -25.60 5.02
N PRO A 369 -4.84 -26.28 6.10
CA PRO A 369 -3.45 -26.68 6.26
C PRO A 369 -2.96 -27.48 5.03
N LYS A 370 -1.66 -27.43 4.76
CA LYS A 370 -1.13 -27.91 3.46
C LYS A 370 -1.41 -29.39 3.18
N ASP A 371 -1.53 -30.22 4.21
CA ASP A 371 -1.86 -31.64 4.06
C ASP A 371 -3.31 -31.91 3.64
N GLY A 372 -4.20 -30.93 3.78
CA GLY A 372 -5.61 -31.05 3.42
C GLY A 372 -6.41 -31.95 4.37
N GLU A 373 -5.95 -32.21 5.59
CA GLU A 373 -6.69 -33.05 6.54
C GLU A 373 -7.78 -32.28 7.29
N TYR A 374 -7.60 -30.96 7.45
CA TYR A 374 -8.51 -30.10 8.20
C TYR A 374 -8.90 -28.84 7.42
N ILE A 375 -9.97 -28.18 7.87
CA ILE A 375 -10.30 -26.81 7.49
C ILE A 375 -10.43 -25.97 8.76
N PHE A 376 -9.77 -24.82 8.79
CA PHE A 376 -9.71 -23.91 9.93
C PHE A 376 -10.50 -22.64 9.66
N TYR A 377 -11.30 -22.23 10.63
CA TYR A 377 -12.00 -20.95 10.66
C TYR A 377 -11.37 -20.10 11.74
N LEU A 378 -10.75 -18.98 11.37
CA LEU A 378 -10.14 -18.05 12.31
C LEU A 378 -11.12 -16.95 12.64
N SER A 379 -11.23 -16.63 13.93
CA SER A 379 -11.77 -15.35 14.40
C SER A 379 -10.69 -14.61 15.17
N ASN A 380 -10.13 -13.56 14.58
CA ASN A 380 -9.00 -12.81 15.14
C ASN A 380 -9.28 -11.31 15.27
N CYS A 381 -8.66 -10.69 16.28
CA CYS A 381 -8.51 -9.25 16.43
C CYS A 381 -7.04 -8.91 16.70
N LYS A 382 -6.71 -7.63 16.93
CA LYS A 382 -5.33 -7.17 17.19
C LYS A 382 -4.65 -7.78 18.43
N ILE A 383 -5.40 -8.44 19.31
CA ILE A 383 -4.90 -8.96 20.59
C ILE A 383 -5.32 -10.40 20.89
N SER A 384 -6.17 -11.05 20.08
CA SER A 384 -6.58 -12.43 20.37
C SER A 384 -7.01 -13.19 19.13
N THR A 385 -6.78 -14.51 19.14
CA THR A 385 -7.28 -15.44 18.12
C THR A 385 -8.19 -16.50 18.74
N LEU A 386 -9.10 -17.03 17.93
CA LEU A 386 -9.87 -18.24 18.17
C LEU A 386 -9.88 -19.05 16.87
N ILE A 387 -9.51 -20.33 16.94
CA ILE A 387 -9.54 -21.24 15.79
C ILE A 387 -10.63 -22.28 16.03
N TYR A 388 -11.60 -22.30 15.12
CA TYR A 388 -12.48 -23.43 14.94
C TYR A 388 -11.89 -24.37 13.90
N TYR A 389 -12.08 -25.67 14.04
CA TYR A 389 -11.58 -26.63 13.06
C TYR A 389 -12.56 -27.78 12.82
N ASN A 390 -12.58 -28.26 11.57
CA ASN A 390 -13.26 -29.49 11.16
C ASN A 390 -12.28 -30.40 10.45
N LYS A 391 -12.35 -31.69 10.71
CA LYS A 391 -11.65 -32.69 9.91
C LYS A 391 -12.36 -32.85 8.56
N LEU A 392 -11.59 -32.88 7.48
CA LEU A 392 -12.10 -33.08 6.14
C LEU A 392 -12.21 -34.58 5.86
N HIS A 393 -13.43 -35.13 5.94
CA HIS A 393 -13.72 -36.55 5.67
C HIS A 393 -14.21 -36.78 4.24
N ASP A 394 -13.81 -37.90 3.61
CA ASP A 394 -14.36 -38.30 2.30
C ASP A 394 -15.74 -38.94 2.44
N ASN A 395 -16.13 -39.36 3.65
CA ASN A 395 -17.39 -40.02 3.91
C ASN A 395 -18.56 -39.04 3.74
N PRO A 396 -19.42 -39.19 2.71
CA PRO A 396 -20.57 -38.31 2.50
C PRO A 396 -21.60 -38.40 3.64
N SER A 397 -21.53 -39.45 4.46
CA SER A 397 -22.42 -39.68 5.60
C SER A 397 -22.10 -38.79 6.81
N GLU A 398 -20.96 -38.11 6.80
CA GLU A 398 -20.51 -37.19 7.86
C GLU A 398 -20.32 -35.78 7.28
N PRO A 399 -21.41 -35.11 6.84
CA PRO A 399 -21.31 -33.78 6.27
C PRO A 399 -20.83 -32.78 7.32
N ILE A 400 -19.91 -31.90 6.94
CA ILE A 400 -19.52 -30.76 7.76
C ILE A 400 -20.71 -29.81 7.84
N THR A 401 -21.14 -29.45 9.05
CA THR A 401 -22.31 -28.57 9.30
C THR A 401 -21.94 -27.51 10.33
N SER A 402 -22.81 -26.54 10.56
CA SER A 402 -22.63 -25.53 11.60
C SER A 402 -22.50 -26.09 13.03
N LYS A 403 -22.65 -27.41 13.22
CA LYS A 403 -22.54 -28.12 14.52
C LYS A 403 -21.34 -29.06 14.61
N SER A 404 -20.56 -29.23 13.54
CA SER A 404 -19.48 -30.23 13.51
C SER A 404 -18.12 -29.70 13.96
N TYR A 405 -17.95 -28.36 14.02
CA TYR A 405 -16.66 -27.78 14.35
C TYR A 405 -16.28 -28.02 15.81
N LYS A 406 -14.98 -28.07 16.05
CA LYS A 406 -14.36 -28.01 17.38
C LYS A 406 -13.66 -26.68 17.57
N ILE A 407 -13.54 -26.24 18.81
CA ILE A 407 -12.68 -25.10 19.16
C ILE A 407 -11.33 -25.66 19.56
N MET A 408 -10.24 -25.15 18.98
CA MET A 408 -8.88 -25.60 19.27
C MET A 408 -8.46 -25.17 20.68
N LEU A 409 -8.36 -23.85 20.91
CA LEU A 409 -8.09 -23.26 22.23
C LEU A 409 -9.16 -22.24 22.58
N SER A 410 -9.52 -22.16 23.86
CA SER A 410 -10.38 -21.11 24.40
C SER A 410 -9.79 -19.72 24.11
N ARG A 411 -10.63 -18.74 23.75
CA ARG A 411 -10.16 -17.36 23.49
C ARG A 411 -9.62 -16.74 24.78
N VAL A 412 -8.43 -16.15 24.70
CA VAL A 412 -7.79 -15.40 25.79
C VAL A 412 -7.27 -14.08 25.24
N ASP A 413 -7.50 -12.99 25.95
CA ASP A 413 -6.96 -11.68 25.60
C ASP A 413 -5.43 -11.69 25.64
N ASN A 414 -4.81 -11.02 24.67
CA ASN A 414 -3.36 -10.98 24.44
C ASN A 414 -2.74 -12.33 24.02
N LEU A 415 -3.55 -13.31 23.59
CA LEU A 415 -3.08 -14.55 22.99
C LEU A 415 -3.51 -14.63 21.51
N GLU A 416 -2.59 -14.25 20.62
CA GLU A 416 -2.69 -14.52 19.19
C GLU A 416 -2.02 -15.86 18.91
N TYR A 417 -2.73 -16.73 18.20
CA TYR A 417 -2.17 -18.00 17.74
C TYR A 417 -2.69 -18.40 16.37
N TYR A 418 -1.89 -19.20 15.68
CA TYR A 418 -2.19 -19.80 14.38
C TYR A 418 -1.76 -21.26 14.43
N ALA A 419 -2.30 -22.10 13.54
CA ALA A 419 -2.07 -23.53 13.58
C ALA A 419 -1.73 -24.10 12.20
N GLU A 420 -0.83 -25.07 12.19
CA GLU A 420 -0.60 -26.00 11.08
C GLU A 420 -0.82 -27.42 11.58
N HIS A 421 -0.96 -28.38 10.65
CA HIS A 421 -1.16 -29.79 10.98
C HIS A 421 -0.10 -30.68 10.32
N ASN A 422 0.42 -31.65 11.08
CA ASN A 422 1.30 -32.69 10.56
C ASN A 422 1.18 -33.98 11.40
N GLY A 423 0.85 -35.08 10.74
CA GLY A 423 0.72 -36.38 11.40
C GLY A 423 -0.52 -36.42 12.29
N ASP A 424 -0.31 -36.50 13.60
CA ASP A 424 -1.34 -36.50 14.66
C ASP A 424 -1.17 -35.29 15.62
N GLU A 425 -0.47 -34.24 15.17
CA GLU A 425 -0.19 -33.04 15.95
C GLU A 425 -0.63 -31.77 15.20
N PHE A 426 -1.20 -30.84 15.96
CA PHE A 426 -1.21 -29.43 15.59
C PHE A 426 0.07 -28.76 16.08
N TYR A 427 0.65 -27.94 15.22
CA TYR A 427 1.75 -27.04 15.54
C TYR A 427 1.19 -25.63 15.70
N ILE A 428 1.27 -25.10 16.91
CA ILE A 428 0.64 -23.83 17.31
C ILE A 428 1.70 -22.73 17.37
N PHE A 429 1.57 -21.70 16.55
CA PHE A 429 2.43 -20.52 16.52
C PHE A 429 1.75 -19.43 17.35
N ALA A 430 2.25 -19.15 18.55
CA ALA A 430 1.57 -18.27 19.50
C ALA A 430 2.50 -17.23 20.15
N ASN A 431 2.00 -16.01 20.33
CA ASN A 431 2.72 -14.89 20.95
C ASN A 431 2.77 -14.97 22.50
N ALA A 432 2.61 -16.18 23.05
CA ALA A 432 2.55 -16.39 24.49
C ALA A 432 3.89 -16.05 25.18
N ASN A 433 3.85 -15.86 26.49
CA ASN A 433 5.02 -15.50 27.33
C ASN A 433 5.71 -14.17 26.96
N LYS A 434 4.95 -13.18 26.46
CA LYS A 434 5.45 -11.84 26.06
C LYS A 434 6.52 -11.88 24.97
N GLY A 435 6.72 -13.02 24.34
CA GLY A 435 7.71 -13.22 23.31
C GLY A 435 7.14 -12.99 21.92
N ASP A 436 8.03 -13.12 20.97
CA ASP A 436 7.68 -13.37 19.58
C ASP A 436 7.01 -14.75 19.45
N LEU A 437 6.46 -15.08 18.28
CA LEU A 437 5.68 -16.32 18.10
C LEU A 437 6.50 -17.57 18.47
N ASN A 438 6.22 -18.13 19.65
CA ASN A 438 6.71 -19.43 20.08
C ASN A 438 5.99 -20.52 19.29
N ILE A 439 6.67 -21.63 19.04
CA ILE A 439 6.06 -22.80 18.39
C ILE A 439 5.80 -23.85 19.46
N TYR A 440 4.55 -24.23 19.61
CA TYR A 440 4.10 -25.31 20.46
C TYR A 440 3.59 -26.47 19.61
N LYS A 441 3.40 -27.62 20.24
CA LYS A 441 2.72 -28.77 19.66
C LYS A 441 1.68 -29.31 20.62
N VAL A 442 0.65 -29.91 20.06
CA VAL A 442 -0.41 -30.58 20.81
C VAL A 442 -1.08 -31.62 19.92
N LYS A 443 -1.68 -32.65 20.52
CA LYS A 443 -2.41 -33.67 19.76
C LYS A 443 -3.56 -33.04 18.96
N ASP A 444 -3.79 -33.54 17.75
CA ASP A 444 -4.86 -33.07 16.85
C ASP A 444 -6.30 -33.36 17.34
N THR A 445 -6.40 -34.02 18.50
CA THR A 445 -7.66 -34.32 19.21
C THR A 445 -8.06 -33.24 20.21
N ILE A 446 -7.26 -32.18 20.38
CA ILE A 446 -7.52 -31.10 21.34
C ILE A 446 -8.85 -30.39 21.09
N GLU A 447 -9.64 -30.21 22.13
CA GLU A 447 -10.91 -29.50 22.05
C GLU A 447 -11.08 -28.62 23.29
N ASN A 448 -11.45 -27.35 23.08
CA ASN A 448 -11.56 -26.33 24.12
C ASN A 448 -10.30 -26.26 25.00
N GLY A 449 -9.13 -26.47 24.40
CA GLY A 449 -7.86 -26.49 25.09
C GLY A 449 -7.50 -25.14 25.72
N LYS A 450 -6.54 -25.18 26.64
CA LYS A 450 -5.94 -24.01 27.29
C LYS A 450 -4.47 -23.92 26.90
N PHE A 451 -3.89 -22.74 27.08
CA PHE A 451 -2.47 -22.52 26.80
C PHE A 451 -1.55 -23.51 27.52
N HIS A 452 -1.87 -23.91 28.76
CA HIS A 452 -1.06 -24.86 29.54
C HIS A 452 -1.12 -26.31 29.03
N ASP A 453 -2.05 -26.62 28.11
CA ASP A 453 -2.13 -27.94 27.47
C ASP A 453 -1.12 -28.07 26.30
N LEU A 454 -0.48 -26.96 25.91
CA LEU A 454 0.48 -26.90 24.81
C LEU A 454 1.89 -27.26 25.29
N GLU A 455 2.58 -28.14 24.55
CA GLU A 455 3.99 -28.44 24.78
C GLU A 455 4.86 -27.47 23.96
N LEU A 456 5.76 -26.75 24.63
CA LEU A 456 6.70 -25.85 23.93
C LEU A 456 7.67 -26.67 23.08
N PHE A 457 7.67 -26.42 21.77
CA PHE A 457 8.55 -27.09 20.80
C PHE A 457 9.77 -26.23 20.43
N ILE A 458 9.54 -24.99 19.98
CA ILE A 458 10.60 -24.04 19.64
C ILE A 458 10.33 -22.72 20.37
N PRO A 459 11.17 -22.33 21.36
CA PRO A 459 11.07 -21.03 22.00
C PRO A 459 11.41 -19.91 21.02
N SER A 460 10.72 -18.77 21.17
CA SER A 460 11.01 -17.53 20.45
C SER A 460 12.41 -17.01 20.80
N GLU A 461 13.12 -16.48 19.80
CA GLU A 461 14.38 -15.77 20.00
C GLU A 461 14.13 -14.27 20.19
N ALA A 462 14.82 -13.65 21.14
CA ALA A 462 14.71 -12.20 21.35
C ALA A 462 15.05 -11.42 20.07
N GLN A 463 14.32 -10.32 19.83
CA GLN A 463 14.44 -9.48 18.64
C GLN A 463 14.19 -10.25 17.34
N SER A 464 13.25 -11.20 17.35
CA SER A 464 12.92 -12.00 16.15
C SER A 464 11.45 -11.87 15.81
N MET A 465 11.03 -12.13 14.58
CA MET A 465 9.60 -12.32 14.31
C MET A 465 9.45 -13.38 13.25
N ILE A 466 8.63 -14.40 13.52
CA ILE A 466 8.19 -15.32 12.47
C ILE A 466 7.22 -14.54 11.57
N LYS A 467 7.60 -14.35 10.31
CA LYS A 467 6.76 -13.70 9.30
C LYS A 467 5.84 -14.71 8.62
N ASP A 468 6.36 -15.89 8.29
CA ASP A 468 5.63 -16.90 7.53
C ASP A 468 6.09 -18.32 7.87
N VAL A 469 5.23 -19.30 7.57
CA VAL A 469 5.43 -20.72 7.85
C VAL A 469 4.99 -21.54 6.64
N ASP A 470 5.83 -22.49 6.24
CA ASP A 470 5.49 -23.48 5.23
C ASP A 470 5.74 -24.89 5.81
N MET A 471 4.65 -25.62 6.06
CA MET A 471 4.72 -26.99 6.57
C MET A 471 4.61 -28.01 5.44
N TYR A 472 5.61 -28.87 5.34
CA TYR A 472 5.66 -30.05 4.47
C TYR A 472 5.54 -31.31 5.32
N LYS A 473 5.44 -32.48 4.67
CA LYS A 473 5.45 -33.77 5.36
C LYS A 473 6.67 -33.96 6.26
N ASP A 474 7.85 -33.66 5.73
CA ASP A 474 9.15 -33.95 6.35
C ASP A 474 9.94 -32.71 6.78
N TYR A 475 9.47 -31.52 6.40
CA TYR A 475 10.13 -30.25 6.69
C TYR A 475 9.15 -29.19 7.21
N LEU A 476 9.54 -28.47 8.26
CA LEU A 476 8.92 -27.23 8.71
C LEU A 476 9.85 -26.07 8.31
N VAL A 477 9.37 -25.19 7.43
CA VAL A 477 10.13 -24.02 6.98
C VAL A 477 9.55 -22.77 7.63
N LEU A 478 10.41 -21.98 8.28
CA LEU A 478 10.05 -20.69 8.87
C LEU A 478 10.76 -19.58 8.11
N ASN A 479 10.03 -18.53 7.76
CA ASN A 479 10.60 -17.25 7.36
C ASN A 479 10.53 -16.32 8.57
N ASP A 480 11.69 -15.97 9.13
CA ASP A 480 11.76 -15.06 10.26
C ASP A 480 12.67 -13.85 9.99
N LEU A 481 12.47 -12.79 10.77
CA LEU A 481 13.31 -11.61 10.80
C LEU A 481 14.01 -11.57 12.15
N HIS A 482 15.29 -11.92 12.22
CA HIS A 482 16.08 -11.96 13.45
C HIS A 482 17.08 -10.82 13.50
N LYS A 483 16.96 -9.95 14.51
CA LYS A 483 17.81 -8.75 14.66
C LYS A 483 17.85 -7.93 13.37
N PHE A 484 16.68 -7.75 12.77
CA PHE A 484 16.49 -7.05 11.50
C PHE A 484 17.14 -7.71 10.27
N GLN A 485 17.51 -9.00 10.36
CA GLN A 485 18.03 -9.77 9.24
C GLN A 485 17.13 -10.97 8.91
N PRO A 486 16.61 -11.08 7.67
CA PRO A 486 15.76 -12.21 7.28
C PRO A 486 16.53 -13.53 7.28
N ARG A 487 15.88 -14.61 7.76
CA ARG A 487 16.39 -15.98 7.72
C ARG A 487 15.31 -16.94 7.23
N ILE A 488 15.74 -17.99 6.56
CA ILE A 488 14.92 -19.19 6.35
C ILE A 488 15.43 -20.27 7.29
N ARG A 489 14.56 -20.81 8.14
CA ARG A 489 14.87 -21.90 9.07
C ARG A 489 14.19 -23.16 8.60
N ILE A 490 14.93 -24.25 8.44
CA ILE A 490 14.42 -25.53 7.96
C ILE A 490 14.59 -26.56 9.08
N ILE A 491 13.49 -26.97 9.70
CA ILE A 491 13.46 -28.01 10.73
C ILE A 491 13.03 -29.31 10.06
N SER A 492 13.88 -30.33 10.11
CA SER A 492 13.61 -31.65 9.52
C SER A 492 12.98 -32.60 10.54
N LYS A 493 12.30 -33.64 10.06
CA LYS A 493 11.93 -34.76 10.92
C LYS A 493 13.11 -35.64 11.28
N ASN A 494 13.11 -36.14 12.50
CA ASN A 494 13.97 -37.24 12.93
C ASN A 494 13.42 -38.55 12.33
N ALA A 495 14.29 -39.33 11.69
CA ALA A 495 13.89 -40.54 10.98
C ALA A 495 13.37 -41.67 11.90
N GLU A 496 13.82 -41.71 13.15
CA GLU A 496 13.43 -42.73 14.12
C GLU A 496 12.06 -42.43 14.74
N THR A 497 11.82 -41.16 15.10
CA THR A 497 10.58 -40.75 15.76
C THR A 497 9.50 -40.29 14.79
N ASN A 498 9.87 -39.96 13.55
CA ASN A 498 9.02 -39.32 12.55
C ASN A 498 8.38 -38.00 13.05
N ARG A 499 9.06 -37.31 13.98
CA ARG A 499 8.66 -35.99 14.53
C ARG A 499 9.65 -34.92 14.11
N PHE A 500 9.19 -33.67 13.99
CA PHE A 500 10.11 -32.54 13.81
C PHE A 500 11.08 -32.46 14.99
N ASP A 501 12.36 -32.27 14.69
CA ASP A 501 13.42 -32.23 15.68
C ASP A 501 14.24 -30.96 15.49
N LYS A 502 14.15 -30.05 16.46
CA LYS A 502 14.87 -28.77 16.44
C LYS A 502 16.39 -28.97 16.32
N SER A 503 16.95 -30.08 16.80
CA SER A 503 18.39 -30.36 16.67
C SER A 503 18.85 -30.55 15.22
N LEU A 504 17.91 -30.80 14.29
CA LEU A 504 18.16 -30.94 12.86
C LEU A 504 17.91 -29.63 12.07
N GLU A 505 17.75 -28.50 12.77
CA GLU A 505 17.51 -27.20 12.19
C GLU A 505 18.68 -26.72 11.33
N LYS A 506 18.36 -26.16 10.16
CA LYS A 506 19.29 -25.40 9.31
C LYS A 506 18.83 -23.96 9.21
N ILE A 507 19.74 -23.02 9.46
CA ILE A 507 19.49 -21.59 9.32
C ILE A 507 20.17 -21.08 8.05
N ILE A 508 19.38 -20.54 7.13
CA ILE A 508 19.83 -20.00 5.85
C ILE A 508 19.77 -18.49 5.91
N THR A 509 20.90 -17.85 5.64
CA THR A 509 21.07 -16.39 5.61
C THR A 509 21.47 -15.91 4.22
N PHE A 510 21.19 -14.64 3.93
CA PHE A 510 21.51 -14.02 2.64
C PHE A 510 22.69 -13.04 2.78
N PRO A 511 23.50 -12.87 1.73
CA PRO A 511 24.71 -12.04 1.79
C PRO A 511 24.42 -10.53 1.84
N HIS A 512 23.20 -10.10 1.49
CA HIS A 512 22.82 -8.69 1.45
C HIS A 512 22.41 -8.19 2.84
N LYS A 513 22.86 -6.98 3.22
CA LYS A 513 22.47 -6.32 4.47
C LYS A 513 20.99 -5.96 4.51
N ILE A 514 20.46 -5.48 3.39
CA ILE A 514 19.04 -5.13 3.22
C ILE A 514 18.48 -6.03 2.13
N ILE A 515 17.50 -6.84 2.50
CA ILE A 515 16.85 -7.80 1.63
C ILE A 515 15.39 -7.93 2.05
N GLU A 516 14.48 -7.97 1.07
CA GLU A 516 13.09 -8.35 1.30
C GLU A 516 12.86 -9.72 0.66
N LEU A 517 12.37 -10.66 1.46
CA LEU A 517 11.98 -11.99 1.01
C LEU A 517 10.49 -11.99 0.67
N SER A 518 10.15 -12.53 -0.50
CA SER A 518 8.80 -12.89 -0.90
C SER A 518 8.73 -14.39 -1.05
N MET A 519 7.84 -15.05 -0.31
CA MET A 519 7.66 -16.48 -0.43
C MET A 519 7.15 -16.82 -1.83
N GLY A 520 7.72 -17.85 -2.44
CA GLY A 520 7.30 -18.37 -3.72
C GLY A 520 6.09 -19.29 -3.57
N VAL A 521 5.69 -19.94 -4.66
CA VAL A 521 4.60 -20.89 -4.60
C VAL A 521 5.12 -22.26 -4.16
N ASN A 522 4.84 -22.62 -2.91
CA ASN A 522 5.32 -23.84 -2.27
C ASN A 522 4.23 -24.93 -2.17
N GLY A 523 3.46 -25.07 -3.26
CA GLY A 523 2.22 -25.84 -3.47
C GLY A 523 2.09 -27.14 -2.67
N GLY A 524 3.00 -28.08 -2.90
CA GLY A 524 2.85 -29.47 -2.46
C GLY A 524 3.14 -29.70 -0.98
N TYR A 525 2.46 -30.69 -0.40
CA TYR A 525 2.74 -31.19 0.95
C TYR A 525 3.84 -32.27 0.97
N GLU A 526 3.76 -33.24 0.06
CA GLU A 526 4.69 -34.38 -0.03
C GLU A 526 5.69 -34.24 -1.19
N ASN A 527 6.80 -34.99 -1.12
CA ASN A 527 7.80 -35.13 -2.19
C ASN A 527 8.42 -33.79 -2.65
N ASN A 528 8.61 -32.86 -1.72
CA ASN A 528 9.25 -31.58 -2.01
C ASN A 528 10.74 -31.66 -1.69
N GLU A 529 11.57 -31.41 -2.70
CA GLU A 529 13.03 -31.31 -2.54
C GLU A 529 13.50 -29.86 -2.31
N HIS A 530 12.66 -28.89 -2.69
CA HIS A 530 13.03 -27.48 -2.73
C HIS A 530 11.94 -26.59 -2.14
N PHE A 531 12.38 -25.52 -1.51
CA PHE A 531 11.57 -24.37 -1.09
C PHE A 531 11.83 -23.21 -2.06
N PHE A 532 10.78 -22.68 -2.68
CA PHE A 532 10.88 -21.58 -3.63
C PHE A 532 10.62 -20.25 -2.95
N LEU A 533 11.44 -19.26 -3.28
CA LEU A 533 11.25 -17.89 -2.85
C LEU A 533 11.82 -16.93 -3.90
N SER A 534 11.42 -15.68 -3.78
CA SER A 534 12.02 -14.57 -4.50
C SER A 534 12.53 -13.57 -3.49
N TYR A 535 13.60 -12.86 -3.82
CA TYR A 535 14.04 -11.74 -3.00
C TYR A 535 14.42 -10.54 -3.85
N CYS A 536 14.44 -9.36 -3.23
CA CYS A 536 14.95 -8.14 -3.83
C CYS A 536 15.78 -7.35 -2.83
N THR A 537 16.58 -6.42 -3.34
CA THR A 537 17.33 -5.44 -2.55
C THR A 537 16.88 -4.04 -2.98
N PRO A 538 17.32 -2.95 -2.33
CA PRO A 538 16.97 -1.60 -2.77
C PRO A 538 17.39 -1.27 -4.21
N THR A 539 18.37 -2.00 -4.75
CA THR A 539 19.03 -1.71 -6.05
C THR A 539 19.02 -2.89 -7.01
N GLN A 540 18.56 -4.06 -6.57
CA GLN A 540 18.31 -5.23 -7.41
C GLN A 540 16.87 -5.65 -7.26
N ASN A 541 16.20 -5.80 -8.39
CA ASN A 541 14.81 -6.23 -8.45
C ASN A 541 14.70 -7.74 -8.13
N VAL A 542 13.59 -8.38 -8.50
CA VAL A 542 13.29 -9.78 -8.15
C VAL A 542 14.38 -10.73 -8.67
N ILE A 543 14.97 -11.47 -7.73
CA ILE A 543 15.85 -12.61 -7.92
C ILE A 543 15.07 -13.86 -7.49
N ARG A 544 14.72 -14.70 -8.47
CA ARG A 544 13.99 -15.96 -8.22
C ARG A 544 14.98 -17.02 -7.76
N THR A 545 14.64 -17.71 -6.69
CA THR A 545 15.55 -18.61 -5.98
C THR A 545 14.83 -19.87 -5.52
N LYS A 546 15.58 -20.97 -5.42
CA LYS A 546 15.16 -22.15 -4.68
C LYS A 546 16.20 -22.52 -3.63
N ILE A 547 15.74 -23.05 -2.51
CA ILE A 547 16.56 -23.57 -1.43
C ILE A 547 16.31 -25.08 -1.37
N SER A 548 17.35 -25.89 -1.39
CA SER A 548 17.22 -27.33 -1.14
C SER A 548 16.81 -27.57 0.31
N LEU A 549 15.69 -28.29 0.51
CA LEU A 549 15.19 -28.61 1.85
C LEU A 549 16.13 -29.57 2.61
N LYS A 550 16.93 -30.35 1.87
CA LYS A 550 17.83 -31.34 2.44
C LYS A 550 19.08 -30.73 3.05
N ASP A 551 19.75 -29.82 2.35
CA ASP A 551 21.07 -29.29 2.73
C ASP A 551 21.11 -27.76 2.88
N GLY A 552 20.05 -27.05 2.51
CA GLY A 552 19.99 -25.59 2.57
C GLY A 552 20.65 -24.87 1.40
N THR A 553 21.12 -25.60 0.38
CA THR A 553 21.82 -24.98 -0.78
C THR A 553 20.88 -24.03 -1.53
N ILE A 554 21.35 -22.79 -1.72
CA ILE A 554 20.64 -21.73 -2.47
C ILE A 554 20.99 -21.83 -3.95
N THR A 555 20.00 -21.87 -4.84
CA THR A 555 20.17 -21.81 -6.29
C THR A 555 19.35 -20.67 -6.87
N ILE A 556 20.02 -19.74 -7.57
CA ILE A 556 19.35 -18.69 -8.34
C ILE A 556 18.79 -19.29 -9.63
N LEU A 557 17.51 -19.05 -9.88
CA LEU A 557 16.77 -19.55 -11.06
C LEU A 557 16.66 -18.50 -12.17
N GLY A 558 16.74 -17.22 -11.82
CA GLY A 558 16.68 -16.11 -12.76
C GLY A 558 16.56 -14.77 -12.05
N GLU A 559 16.87 -13.72 -12.79
CA GLU A 559 16.84 -12.34 -12.30
C GLU A 559 15.99 -11.48 -13.23
N SER A 560 15.40 -10.44 -12.65
CA SER A 560 14.63 -9.48 -13.44
C SER A 560 15.56 -8.66 -14.35
N ILE A 561 15.14 -8.44 -15.59
CA ILE A 561 15.87 -7.64 -16.57
C ILE A 561 15.20 -6.28 -16.70
N GLU A 562 15.96 -5.22 -16.42
CA GLU A 562 15.49 -3.84 -16.50
C GLU A 562 15.85 -3.20 -17.84
N ARG A 563 14.90 -2.51 -18.46
CA ARG A 563 15.10 -1.74 -19.68
C ARG A 563 14.58 -0.32 -19.52
N GLY A 564 15.22 0.60 -20.23
CA GLY A 564 14.82 2.01 -20.32
C GLY A 564 15.80 2.97 -19.64
N PRO A 565 15.36 4.20 -19.32
CA PRO A 565 16.24 5.27 -18.84
C PRO A 565 16.84 5.06 -17.44
N LEU A 566 16.26 4.16 -16.63
CA LEU A 566 16.62 3.95 -15.22
C LEU A 566 17.38 2.65 -14.96
N THR A 567 17.92 1.98 -15.98
CA THR A 567 18.80 0.83 -15.73
C THR A 567 20.02 1.26 -14.91
N ILE A 568 20.23 0.58 -13.77
CA ILE A 568 21.31 0.85 -12.83
C ILE A 568 22.28 -0.34 -12.73
N ASN A 569 23.53 -0.05 -12.35
CA ASN A 569 24.44 -1.06 -11.83
C ASN A 569 24.31 -1.06 -10.30
N PRO A 570 23.84 -2.15 -9.66
CA PRO A 570 23.71 -2.25 -8.21
C PRO A 570 24.99 -1.88 -7.44
N ASP A 571 26.17 -2.23 -7.96
CA ASP A 571 27.47 -1.97 -7.31
C ASP A 571 27.78 -0.48 -7.15
N ALA A 572 27.14 0.38 -7.97
CA ALA A 572 27.27 1.82 -7.89
C ALA A 572 26.60 2.44 -6.66
N PHE A 573 25.83 1.65 -5.91
CA PHE A 573 25.06 2.08 -4.76
C PHE A 573 25.60 1.46 -3.48
N GLU A 574 25.45 2.19 -2.38
CA GLU A 574 25.63 1.67 -1.03
C GLU A 574 24.26 1.35 -0.46
N THR A 575 24.15 0.23 0.25
CA THR A 575 22.97 -0.17 1.02
C THR A 575 23.44 -0.58 2.41
N ASP A 576 23.00 0.12 3.45
CA ASP A 576 23.46 -0.14 4.81
C ASP A 576 22.37 0.05 5.86
N ILE A 577 22.58 -0.51 7.04
CA ILE A 577 21.73 -0.33 8.22
C ILE A 577 22.54 0.43 9.26
N LEU A 578 22.16 1.67 9.52
CA LEU A 578 22.70 2.46 10.61
C LEU A 578 21.92 2.15 11.90
N TRP A 579 22.62 2.11 13.03
CA TRP A 579 22.01 1.85 14.34
C TRP A 579 22.02 3.13 15.16
N VAL A 580 20.89 3.84 15.16
CA VAL A 580 20.74 5.16 15.78
C VAL A 580 20.43 4.99 17.27
N PRO A 581 21.25 5.52 18.19
CA PRO A 581 20.93 5.50 19.62
C PRO A 581 19.67 6.31 19.90
N SER A 582 18.71 5.75 20.65
CA SER A 582 17.57 6.54 21.10
C SER A 582 18.00 7.52 22.20
N LYS A 583 17.50 8.77 22.12
CA LYS A 583 17.77 9.79 23.14
C LYS A 583 16.94 9.57 24.40
N SER A 584 15.78 8.92 24.31
CA SER A 584 14.96 8.59 25.48
C SER A 584 15.49 7.39 26.28
N ASP A 585 16.19 6.47 25.62
CA ASP A 585 16.73 5.27 26.24
C ASP A 585 18.00 4.80 25.50
N PRO A 586 19.20 4.99 26.07
CA PRO A 586 20.46 4.60 25.44
C PRO A 586 20.64 3.10 25.18
N SER A 587 19.83 2.23 25.81
CA SER A 587 19.85 0.79 25.53
C SER A 587 19.19 0.44 24.20
N ILE A 588 18.34 1.35 23.69
CA ILE A 588 17.60 1.20 22.44
C ILE A 588 18.42 1.75 21.27
N LYS A 589 18.53 0.94 20.22
CA LYS A 589 19.13 1.32 18.94
C LYS A 589 18.11 1.14 17.83
N ILE A 590 17.69 2.24 17.23
CA ILE A 590 16.70 2.31 16.15
C ILE A 590 17.41 1.96 14.83
N PRO A 591 16.98 0.90 14.12
CA PRO A 591 17.53 0.63 12.79
C PRO A 591 17.13 1.74 11.81
N LEU A 592 18.07 2.14 10.96
CA LEU A 592 17.86 3.11 9.88
C LEU A 592 18.47 2.54 8.60
N SER A 593 17.61 1.99 7.74
CA SER A 593 18.03 1.53 6.41
C SER A 593 18.32 2.73 5.53
N ILE A 594 19.47 2.74 4.86
CA ILE A 594 19.91 3.81 3.97
C ILE A 594 20.40 3.24 2.64
N CYS A 595 20.04 3.90 1.54
CA CYS A 595 20.59 3.61 0.22
C CYS A 595 20.89 4.90 -0.56
N TYR A 596 22.00 4.92 -1.29
CA TYR A 596 22.40 6.04 -2.12
C TYR A 596 23.43 5.65 -3.19
N ASN A 597 23.56 6.49 -4.21
CA ASN A 597 24.63 6.37 -5.21
C ASN A 597 25.96 6.86 -4.64
N LYS A 598 26.98 5.98 -4.60
CA LYS A 598 28.30 6.24 -4.01
C LYS A 598 29.03 7.44 -4.61
N LYS A 599 28.79 7.75 -5.89
CA LYS A 599 29.46 8.85 -6.61
C LYS A 599 28.73 10.19 -6.49
N ALA A 600 27.43 10.17 -6.19
CA ALA A 600 26.61 11.38 -6.16
C ALA A 600 26.52 12.01 -4.76
N VAL A 601 26.66 11.21 -3.70
CA VAL A 601 26.48 11.65 -2.32
C VAL A 601 27.77 12.16 -1.69
N ARG A 602 27.64 13.23 -0.88
CA ARG A 602 28.71 13.78 -0.03
C ARG A 602 28.19 13.91 1.40
N PHE A 603 28.99 13.54 2.39
CA PHE A 603 28.65 13.67 3.81
C PHE A 603 29.04 15.06 4.35
N ASP A 604 28.54 16.11 3.71
CA ASP A 604 28.78 17.52 4.07
C ASP A 604 27.52 18.24 4.58
N GLY A 605 26.44 17.49 4.81
CA GLY A 605 25.13 17.99 5.23
C GLY A 605 24.30 18.64 4.11
N LYS A 606 24.79 18.68 2.86
CA LYS A 606 24.09 19.30 1.71
C LYS A 606 23.57 18.28 0.70
N THR A 607 23.67 16.99 1.01
CA THR A 607 23.03 15.94 0.20
C THR A 607 21.53 15.90 0.52
N PRO A 608 20.65 15.95 -0.49
CA PRO A 608 19.21 15.82 -0.25
C PRO A 608 18.86 14.40 0.20
N CYS A 609 17.93 14.29 1.14
CA CYS A 609 17.52 13.03 1.75
C CYS A 609 16.00 12.92 1.80
N VAL A 610 15.45 11.75 1.46
CA VAL A 610 14.06 11.38 1.75
C VAL A 610 14.06 10.34 2.87
N LEU A 611 13.55 10.73 4.03
CA LEU A 611 13.36 9.84 5.17
C LEU A 611 11.90 9.39 5.23
N HIS A 612 11.71 8.08 5.23
CA HIS A 612 10.39 7.48 5.34
C HIS A 612 10.14 6.93 6.77
N GLY A 613 8.88 6.93 7.23
CA GLY A 613 8.48 6.31 8.50
C GLY A 613 7.06 5.75 8.48
N TYR A 614 6.79 4.76 9.36
CA TYR A 614 5.47 4.15 9.54
C TYR A 614 5.13 3.87 11.02
N GLY A 615 5.82 2.94 11.67
CA GLY A 615 5.81 2.79 13.13
C GLY A 615 4.49 2.37 13.77
N SER A 616 3.69 1.52 13.12
CA SER A 616 2.41 1.05 13.67
C SER A 616 2.15 -0.41 13.33
N TYR A 617 1.34 -1.06 14.16
CA TYR A 617 0.81 -2.40 13.95
C TYR A 617 1.80 -3.55 13.78
N GLY A 618 3.06 -3.35 14.17
CA GLY A 618 4.12 -4.34 13.92
C GLY A 618 4.51 -4.47 12.44
N THR A 619 4.14 -3.51 11.59
CA THR A 619 4.53 -3.53 10.18
C THR A 619 6.03 -3.33 10.04
N VAL A 620 6.73 -4.31 9.46
CA VAL A 620 8.15 -4.23 9.11
C VAL A 620 8.30 -3.33 7.88
N TYR A 621 8.92 -2.16 8.04
CA TYR A 621 8.90 -1.13 7.00
C TYR A 621 10.14 -1.18 6.08
N SER A 622 10.19 -2.21 5.24
CA SER A 622 11.36 -2.58 4.43
C SER A 622 11.79 -1.53 3.38
N LEU A 623 13.10 -1.39 3.17
CA LEU A 623 13.68 -0.66 2.03
C LEU A 623 13.79 -1.61 0.84
N LEU A 624 12.72 -1.66 0.03
CA LEU A 624 12.60 -2.54 -1.12
C LEU A 624 12.95 -1.85 -2.45
N TYR A 625 13.16 -2.65 -3.50
CA TYR A 625 13.33 -2.13 -4.86
C TYR A 625 12.11 -1.30 -5.28
N ASN A 626 12.32 -0.02 -5.58
CA ASN A 626 11.27 0.88 -6.03
C ASN A 626 11.80 1.88 -7.07
N VAL A 627 11.08 2.03 -8.18
CA VAL A 627 11.43 2.94 -9.27
C VAL A 627 11.46 4.42 -8.84
N GLU A 628 10.61 4.87 -7.92
CA GLU A 628 10.66 6.25 -7.40
C GLU A 628 11.98 6.50 -6.64
N ASP A 629 12.38 5.55 -5.79
CA ASP A 629 13.61 5.61 -5.02
C ASP A 629 14.84 5.55 -5.92
N LEU A 630 14.83 4.68 -6.94
CA LEU A 630 15.88 4.65 -7.95
C LEU A 630 16.05 6.00 -8.64
N LEU A 631 14.95 6.67 -8.98
CA LEU A 631 15.00 7.99 -9.60
C LEU A 631 15.62 9.02 -8.64
N LEU A 632 15.20 9.03 -7.38
CA LEU A 632 15.76 9.88 -6.34
C LEU A 632 17.27 9.64 -6.16
N MET A 633 17.70 8.40 -6.00
CA MET A 633 19.12 8.07 -5.85
C MET A 633 19.92 8.40 -7.12
N ASN A 634 19.31 8.20 -8.30
CA ASN A 634 19.89 8.63 -9.57
C ASN A 634 19.96 10.15 -9.71
N ALA A 635 19.15 10.92 -8.97
CA ALA A 635 19.24 12.37 -8.85
C ALA A 635 20.21 12.84 -7.75
N GLY A 636 20.86 11.90 -7.04
CA GLY A 636 21.81 12.18 -5.97
C GLY A 636 21.20 12.29 -4.58
N PHE A 637 19.99 11.76 -4.36
CA PHE A 637 19.39 11.70 -3.04
C PHE A 637 19.91 10.50 -2.24
N ILE A 638 19.92 10.68 -0.92
CA ILE A 638 19.84 9.59 0.04
C ILE A 638 18.38 9.18 0.19
N VAL A 639 18.13 7.88 0.19
CA VAL A 639 16.81 7.28 0.44
C VAL A 639 16.93 6.46 1.72
N ALA A 640 16.11 6.78 2.74
CA ALA A 640 16.20 6.16 4.05
C ALA A 640 14.83 5.75 4.63
N ARG A 641 14.80 4.73 5.50
CA ARG A 641 13.61 4.27 6.26
C ARG A 641 13.99 4.19 7.74
N ALA A 642 13.30 4.94 8.58
CA ALA A 642 13.43 4.83 10.03
C ALA A 642 12.52 3.69 10.53
N HIS A 643 13.12 2.67 11.13
CA HIS A 643 12.45 1.49 11.67
C HIS A 643 12.04 1.72 13.13
N VAL A 644 11.25 2.76 13.34
CA VAL A 644 10.83 3.26 14.66
C VAL A 644 9.97 2.25 15.42
N ARG A 645 9.94 2.36 16.76
CA ARG A 645 9.04 1.56 17.59
C ARG A 645 7.58 1.67 17.13
N GLY A 646 6.84 0.58 17.30
CA GLY A 646 5.51 0.37 16.73
C GLY A 646 5.53 -0.48 15.44
N GLY A 647 6.69 -0.60 14.78
CA GLY A 647 6.97 -1.69 13.83
C GLY A 647 7.41 -2.98 14.54
N SER A 648 7.80 -4.02 13.81
CA SER A 648 8.30 -5.29 14.39
C SER A 648 9.65 -5.73 13.84
N GLU A 649 10.46 -4.77 13.41
CA GLU A 649 11.82 -4.99 12.93
C GLU A 649 12.72 -5.72 13.93
N LEU A 650 12.47 -5.48 15.23
CA LEU A 650 13.14 -6.12 16.36
C LEU A 650 12.15 -6.92 17.22
N GLY A 651 11.15 -7.53 16.60
CA GLY A 651 10.14 -8.36 17.27
C GLY A 651 8.97 -7.58 17.88
N ARG A 652 8.18 -8.29 18.69
CA ARG A 652 6.90 -7.89 19.27
C ARG A 652 7.07 -6.86 20.35
N THR A 653 8.15 -6.92 21.13
CA THR A 653 8.48 -5.87 22.11
C THR A 653 8.67 -4.53 21.41
N TRP A 654 9.33 -4.50 20.24
CA TRP A 654 9.48 -3.28 19.44
C TRP A 654 8.13 -2.67 19.02
N TYR A 655 7.16 -3.52 18.71
CA TYR A 655 5.80 -3.10 18.39
C TYR A 655 5.06 -2.58 19.62
N ASN A 656 5.04 -3.35 20.71
CA ASN A 656 4.38 -2.98 21.95
C ASN A 656 4.93 -1.65 22.53
N ASP A 657 6.22 -1.38 22.33
CA ASP A 657 6.86 -0.14 22.76
C ASP A 657 6.54 1.07 21.88
N GLY A 658 5.75 0.93 20.81
CA GLY A 658 5.21 2.02 20.00
C GLY A 658 3.70 1.94 19.81
N LYS A 659 3.00 1.36 20.79
CA LYS A 659 1.57 1.05 20.76
C LYS A 659 0.87 1.58 22.01
N LEU A 660 -0.44 1.86 21.97
CA LEU A 660 -1.24 2.35 23.10
C LEU A 660 -0.56 3.55 23.81
N LEU A 661 -0.36 3.46 25.13
CA LEU A 661 0.28 4.49 25.96
C LEU A 661 1.80 4.63 25.75
N ASN A 662 2.38 3.88 24.80
CA ASN A 662 3.76 4.04 24.36
C ASN A 662 3.86 4.71 22.98
N LYS A 663 2.73 5.08 22.34
CA LYS A 663 2.73 5.53 20.93
C LYS A 663 3.69 6.69 20.64
N LYS A 664 3.93 7.58 21.61
CA LYS A 664 4.85 8.72 21.41
C LYS A 664 6.29 8.31 21.09
N ASN A 665 6.71 7.10 21.45
CA ASN A 665 8.01 6.56 21.10
C ASN A 665 8.24 6.49 19.58
N THR A 666 7.18 6.21 18.81
CA THR A 666 7.21 6.22 17.34
C THR A 666 7.68 7.58 16.79
N PHE A 667 7.22 8.69 17.38
CA PHE A 667 7.58 10.04 16.93
C PHE A 667 8.98 10.43 17.41
N SER A 668 9.34 10.12 18.66
CA SER A 668 10.67 10.42 19.19
C SER A 668 11.77 9.66 18.44
N ASP A 669 11.56 8.37 18.15
CA ASP A 669 12.53 7.56 17.40
C ASP A 669 12.76 8.11 15.99
N TYR A 670 11.69 8.60 15.35
CA TYR A 670 11.80 9.22 14.03
C TYR A 670 12.68 10.47 14.09
N ILE A 671 12.52 11.29 15.12
CA ILE A 671 13.31 12.50 15.33
C ILE A 671 14.76 12.16 15.71
N ASP A 672 15.00 11.12 16.51
CA ASP A 672 16.34 10.63 16.81
C ASP A 672 17.09 10.25 15.51
N CYS A 673 16.40 9.60 14.56
CA CYS A 673 16.95 9.34 13.22
C CYS A 673 17.22 10.62 12.41
N VAL A 674 16.34 11.62 12.46
CA VAL A 674 16.54 12.91 11.79
C VAL A 674 17.78 13.61 12.34
N GLU A 675 17.91 13.71 13.65
CA GLU A 675 19.03 14.37 14.31
C GLU A 675 20.34 13.63 14.07
N TYR A 676 20.32 12.29 14.10
CA TYR A 676 21.49 11.48 13.75
C TYR A 676 21.98 11.76 12.33
N LEU A 677 21.07 11.87 11.35
CA LEU A 677 21.43 12.21 9.97
C LEU A 677 22.07 13.60 9.85
N PHE A 678 21.65 14.57 10.67
CA PHE A 678 22.23 15.91 10.70
C PHE A 678 23.60 15.93 11.38
N GLU A 679 23.71 15.32 12.56
CA GLU A 679 24.93 15.23 13.37
C GLU A 679 26.06 14.56 12.58
N ASN A 680 25.74 13.51 11.80
CA ASN A 680 26.69 12.78 10.96
C ASN A 680 26.80 13.34 9.53
N LYS A 681 26.23 14.51 9.26
CA LYS A 681 26.34 15.25 7.99
C LYS A 681 25.86 14.48 6.76
N TYR A 682 24.94 13.52 6.91
CA TYR A 682 24.26 12.89 5.78
C TYR A 682 23.40 13.91 5.04
N THR A 683 22.71 14.78 5.78
CA THR A 683 21.83 15.82 5.24
C THR A 683 21.69 16.97 6.24
N SER A 684 20.79 17.92 5.98
CA SER A 684 20.46 19.02 6.89
C SER A 684 19.02 19.47 6.66
N PRO A 685 18.44 20.33 7.52
CA PRO A 685 17.03 20.70 7.41
C PRO A 685 16.58 21.25 6.04
N ASN A 686 17.46 22.01 5.38
CA ASN A 686 17.20 22.55 4.03
C ASN A 686 17.23 21.49 2.91
N TYR A 687 17.56 20.25 3.26
CA TYR A 687 17.78 19.13 2.34
C TYR A 687 16.98 17.88 2.70
N LEU A 688 16.24 17.88 3.81
CA LEU A 688 15.46 16.74 4.28
C LEU A 688 13.99 16.80 3.84
N ILE A 689 13.49 15.68 3.34
CA ILE A 689 12.07 15.43 3.06
C ILE A 689 11.57 14.30 3.98
N GLY A 690 10.44 14.52 4.65
CA GLY A 690 9.71 13.46 5.35
C GLY A 690 8.66 12.82 4.45
N ARG A 691 8.50 11.48 4.49
CA ARG A 691 7.43 10.77 3.77
C ARG A 691 6.79 9.68 4.61
N GLY A 692 5.47 9.60 4.61
CA GLY A 692 4.70 8.58 5.32
C GLY A 692 3.30 8.42 4.73
N SER A 693 2.69 7.26 4.96
CA SER A 693 1.34 6.94 4.49
C SER A 693 0.50 6.29 5.57
N SER A 694 -0.81 6.52 5.57
CA SER A 694 -1.75 5.91 6.53
C SER A 694 -1.39 6.25 7.99
N ALA A 695 -1.06 5.26 8.82
CA ALA A 695 -0.52 5.48 10.17
C ALA A 695 0.89 6.12 10.16
N GLY A 696 1.68 5.93 9.10
CA GLY A 696 2.87 6.75 8.86
C GLY A 696 2.54 8.19 8.50
N GLY A 697 1.33 8.45 7.99
CA GLY A 697 0.80 9.79 7.76
C GLY A 697 0.45 10.52 9.07
N LEU A 698 -0.01 9.79 10.11
CA LEU A 698 -0.11 10.30 11.48
C LEU A 698 1.27 10.80 11.96
N LEU A 699 2.31 9.96 11.81
CA LEU A 699 3.68 10.34 12.17
C LEU A 699 4.12 11.60 11.41
N MET A 700 3.89 11.67 10.11
CA MET A 700 4.24 12.85 9.30
C MET A 700 3.51 14.12 9.74
N CYS A 701 2.20 14.03 10.00
CA CYS A 701 1.40 15.16 10.46
C CYS A 701 1.81 15.62 11.86
N ASN A 702 2.20 14.70 12.76
CA ASN A 702 2.73 15.04 14.07
C ASN A 702 4.07 15.80 13.97
N VAL A 703 5.07 15.20 13.31
CA VAL A 703 6.42 15.79 13.24
C VAL A 703 6.46 17.09 12.42
N ALA A 704 5.51 17.28 11.50
CA ALA A 704 5.31 18.57 10.83
C ALA A 704 5.00 19.69 11.83
N LEU A 705 4.19 19.41 12.86
CA LEU A 705 3.76 20.40 13.85
C LEU A 705 4.78 20.56 14.98
N THR A 706 5.38 19.45 15.44
CA THR A 706 6.27 19.44 16.61
C THR A 706 7.72 19.79 16.27
N TYR A 707 8.18 19.48 15.04
CA TYR A 707 9.54 19.79 14.55
C TYR A 707 9.51 20.48 13.16
N PRO A 708 8.79 21.60 12.99
CA PRO A 708 8.54 22.20 11.68
C PRO A 708 9.81 22.64 10.95
N HIS A 709 10.86 22.99 11.71
CA HIS A 709 12.13 23.49 11.17
C HIS A 709 13.05 22.40 10.60
N TYR A 710 12.74 21.12 10.82
CA TYR A 710 13.65 20.01 10.44
C TYR A 710 13.51 19.61 8.97
N PHE A 711 12.45 20.05 8.29
CA PHE A 711 12.11 19.55 6.96
C PHE A 711 12.03 20.69 5.94
N SER A 712 12.43 20.38 4.71
CA SER A 712 12.14 21.23 3.55
C SER A 712 10.74 20.98 3.00
N GLY A 713 10.30 19.72 3.10
CA GLY A 713 8.98 19.29 2.69
C GLY A 713 8.57 18.00 3.38
N ILE A 714 7.27 17.79 3.54
CA ILE A 714 6.69 16.54 4.02
C ILE A 714 5.60 16.09 3.06
N ILE A 715 5.61 14.81 2.70
CA ILE A 715 4.53 14.14 1.98
C ILE A 715 3.81 13.22 2.97
N SER A 716 2.54 13.50 3.24
CA SER A 716 1.70 12.70 4.14
C SER A 716 0.51 12.15 3.36
N GLN A 717 0.56 10.85 3.03
CA GLN A 717 -0.43 10.20 2.18
C GLN A 717 -1.53 9.56 3.03
N VAL A 718 -2.80 9.81 2.69
CA VAL A 718 -3.99 9.27 3.40
C VAL A 718 -3.83 9.28 4.93
N PRO A 719 -3.43 10.41 5.56
CA PRO A 719 -2.97 10.39 6.94
C PRO A 719 -4.11 10.23 7.93
N PHE A 720 -3.90 9.36 8.93
CA PHE A 720 -4.73 9.24 10.12
C PHE A 720 -4.54 10.48 11.03
N ALA A 721 -5.10 11.62 10.61
CA ALA A 721 -4.75 12.94 11.12
C ALA A 721 -5.71 13.48 12.20
N ASP A 722 -6.84 12.81 12.45
CA ASP A 722 -7.83 13.16 13.48
C ASP A 722 -8.17 11.91 14.30
N VAL A 723 -7.20 11.51 15.13
CA VAL A 723 -7.14 10.22 15.82
C VAL A 723 -8.25 10.12 16.86
N LEU A 724 -8.37 11.13 17.71
CA LEU A 724 -9.26 11.15 18.85
C LEU A 724 -10.73 11.11 18.42
N THR A 725 -11.11 11.98 17.47
CA THR A 725 -12.49 12.03 16.97
C THR A 725 -12.87 10.70 16.34
N SER A 726 -11.94 10.07 15.60
CA SER A 726 -12.18 8.77 14.96
C SER A 726 -12.31 7.65 15.98
N MET A 727 -11.44 7.59 16.99
CA MET A 727 -11.49 6.56 18.04
C MET A 727 -12.67 6.73 19.01
N LEU A 728 -13.27 7.92 19.08
CA LEU A 728 -14.53 8.13 19.81
C LEU A 728 -15.76 7.65 19.02
N ASP A 729 -15.68 7.54 17.68
CA ASP A 729 -16.81 7.21 16.82
C ASP A 729 -16.84 5.73 16.42
N GLU A 730 -17.60 4.94 17.18
CA GLU A 730 -17.79 3.49 16.97
C GLU A 730 -18.59 3.15 15.70
N SER A 731 -19.20 4.13 15.04
CA SER A 731 -19.89 3.90 13.76
C SER A 731 -18.94 3.81 12.56
N LEU A 732 -17.66 4.18 12.73
CA LEU A 732 -16.66 4.09 11.68
C LEU A 732 -16.16 2.64 11.50
N PRO A 733 -15.83 2.22 10.27
CA PRO A 733 -15.60 0.81 9.95
C PRO A 733 -14.53 0.11 10.79
N LEU A 734 -13.43 0.81 11.08
CA LEU A 734 -12.27 0.22 11.75
C LEU A 734 -12.18 0.53 13.24
N THR A 735 -12.94 1.51 13.76
CA THR A 735 -12.69 2.07 15.11
C THR A 735 -12.65 1.02 16.21
N ILE A 736 -13.63 0.11 16.25
CA ILE A 736 -13.70 -0.89 17.31
C ILE A 736 -12.55 -1.91 17.20
N HIS A 737 -12.15 -2.28 15.99
CA HIS A 737 -10.98 -3.13 15.74
C HIS A 737 -9.66 -2.45 16.15
N GLU A 738 -9.59 -1.14 15.96
CA GLU A 738 -8.42 -0.29 16.18
C GLU A 738 -8.18 0.05 17.66
N TYR A 739 -9.13 -0.22 18.56
CA TYR A 739 -8.92 -0.09 20.01
C TYR A 739 -7.75 -0.92 20.52
N GLY A 740 -7.49 -2.06 19.89
CA GLY A 740 -6.34 -2.87 20.21
C GLY A 740 -5.01 -2.16 19.93
N GLU A 741 -4.94 -1.17 19.02
CA GLU A 741 -3.75 -0.40 18.62
C GLU A 741 -3.60 0.91 19.39
N TRP A 742 -4.66 1.73 19.41
CA TRP A 742 -4.62 3.11 19.92
C TRP A 742 -5.19 3.27 21.34
N GLY A 743 -6.02 2.30 21.76
CA GLY A 743 -6.82 2.32 22.98
C GLY A 743 -8.23 2.85 22.73
N ASN A 744 -9.15 2.59 23.69
CA ASN A 744 -10.53 3.07 23.62
C ASN A 744 -10.71 4.37 24.46
N PRO A 745 -10.76 5.56 23.85
CA PRO A 745 -10.95 6.82 24.56
C PRO A 745 -12.38 7.06 25.07
N ASN A 746 -13.39 6.29 24.61
CA ASN A 746 -14.76 6.41 25.14
C ASN A 746 -14.81 5.95 26.61
N LEU A 747 -14.15 4.82 26.90
CA LEU A 747 -14.20 4.19 28.22
C LEU A 747 -13.07 4.64 29.14
N ASP A 748 -11.89 4.93 28.59
CA ASP A 748 -10.68 5.21 29.38
C ASP A 748 -10.23 6.67 29.25
N LYS A 749 -10.36 7.42 30.35
CA LYS A 749 -9.93 8.82 30.44
C LYS A 749 -8.41 9.01 30.31
N GLN A 750 -7.60 8.03 30.73
CA GLN A 750 -6.15 8.08 30.56
C GLN A 750 -5.81 7.96 29.08
N VAL A 751 -6.42 7.02 28.36
CA VAL A 751 -6.27 6.87 26.90
C VAL A 751 -6.72 8.14 26.18
N PHE A 752 -7.90 8.67 26.52
CA PHE A 752 -8.41 9.93 25.99
C PHE A 752 -7.39 11.07 26.13
N ASN A 753 -6.85 11.27 27.34
CA ASN A 753 -5.86 12.31 27.61
C ASN A 753 -4.53 12.05 26.90
N TYR A 754 -4.13 10.79 26.72
CA TYR A 754 -2.90 10.42 26.07
C TYR A 754 -2.96 10.67 24.55
N ILE A 755 -4.05 10.26 23.88
CA ILE A 755 -4.25 10.49 22.44
C ILE A 755 -4.21 11.98 22.10
N LYS A 756 -4.84 12.83 22.92
CA LYS A 756 -4.81 14.29 22.77
C LYS A 756 -3.40 14.88 22.67
N GLN A 757 -2.40 14.25 23.29
CA GLN A 757 -1.03 14.77 23.31
C GLN A 757 -0.29 14.58 22.00
N TYR A 758 -0.76 13.71 21.10
CA TYR A 758 -0.09 13.45 19.83
C TYR A 758 -1.00 13.57 18.60
N ASP A 759 -2.31 13.63 18.78
CA ASP A 759 -3.28 13.81 17.70
C ASP A 759 -3.01 15.11 16.91
N PRO A 760 -2.66 15.04 15.62
CA PRO A 760 -2.35 16.22 14.82
C PRO A 760 -3.50 17.23 14.70
N TYR A 761 -4.76 16.80 14.75
CA TYR A 761 -5.92 17.69 14.68
C TYR A 761 -6.15 18.47 15.97
N ILE A 762 -5.92 17.82 17.12
CA ILE A 762 -6.03 18.44 18.44
C ILE A 762 -4.83 19.36 18.70
N LEU A 763 -3.62 18.94 18.32
CA LEU A 763 -2.39 19.73 18.49
C LEU A 763 -2.43 21.12 17.83
N LEU A 764 -3.25 21.32 16.78
CA LEU A 764 -3.45 22.64 16.16
C LEU A 764 -4.07 23.68 17.11
N ASP A 765 -4.66 23.26 18.22
CA ASP A 765 -5.17 24.16 19.26
C ASP A 765 -4.16 24.46 20.37
N ASP A 766 -3.03 23.74 20.43
CA ASP A 766 -1.95 24.01 21.39
C ASP A 766 -1.28 25.36 21.08
N PRO A 767 -1.23 26.32 22.03
CA PRO A 767 -0.57 27.61 21.84
C PRO A 767 0.91 27.51 21.43
N ASN A 768 1.64 26.51 21.93
CA ASN A 768 3.04 26.30 21.58
C ASN A 768 3.16 25.92 20.10
N ILE A 769 2.30 25.03 19.61
CA ILE A 769 2.23 24.66 18.19
C ILE A 769 1.81 25.86 17.33
N GLN A 770 0.82 26.64 17.77
CA GLN A 770 0.38 27.81 17.00
C GLN A 770 1.51 28.81 16.75
N SER A 771 2.40 29.01 17.74
CA SER A 771 3.55 29.92 17.61
C SER A 771 4.56 29.49 16.54
N SER A 772 4.66 28.19 16.22
CA SER A 772 5.64 27.64 15.27
C SER A 772 5.09 27.40 13.86
N LEU A 773 3.79 27.59 13.63
CA LEU A 773 3.15 27.30 12.32
C LEU A 773 3.76 28.09 11.15
N LYS A 774 4.28 29.31 11.38
CA LYS A 774 4.97 30.09 10.32
C LYS A 774 6.23 29.40 9.78
N SER A 775 6.77 28.43 10.52
CA SER A 775 7.98 27.69 10.18
C SER A 775 7.73 26.31 9.59
N LEU A 776 6.47 25.96 9.31
CA LEU A 776 6.13 24.68 8.69
C LEU A 776 6.94 24.41 7.42
N PRO A 777 7.25 23.14 7.15
CA PRO A 777 7.79 22.75 5.85
C PRO A 777 6.72 22.93 4.77
N ASN A 778 7.10 22.76 3.51
CA ASN A 778 6.08 22.57 2.49
C ASN A 778 5.36 21.23 2.75
N LEU A 779 4.03 21.21 2.71
CA LEU A 779 3.22 20.03 2.96
C LEU A 779 2.50 19.60 1.69
N TYR A 780 2.57 18.32 1.35
CA TYR A 780 1.69 17.68 0.39
C TYR A 780 0.93 16.55 1.06
N ILE A 781 -0.37 16.75 1.21
CA ILE A 781 -1.30 15.83 1.84
C ILE A 781 -2.15 15.20 0.74
N THR A 782 -2.41 13.90 0.84
CA THR A 782 -3.36 13.23 -0.06
C THR A 782 -4.46 12.53 0.71
N CYS A 783 -5.63 12.41 0.09
CA CYS A 783 -6.70 11.51 0.54
C CYS A 783 -7.52 11.03 -0.65
N SER A 784 -8.46 10.13 -0.39
CA SER A 784 -9.47 9.75 -1.36
C SER A 784 -10.85 9.75 -0.74
N THR A 785 -11.86 10.19 -1.50
CA THR A 785 -13.28 10.15 -1.09
C THR A 785 -13.81 8.73 -0.92
N SER A 786 -13.18 7.73 -1.55
CA SER A 786 -13.55 6.31 -1.43
C SER A 786 -12.70 5.54 -0.39
N ASP A 787 -11.86 6.23 0.39
CA ASP A 787 -11.06 5.61 1.45
C ASP A 787 -11.89 5.39 2.72
N TYR A 788 -12.20 4.13 3.02
CA TYR A 788 -12.90 3.74 4.25
C TYR A 788 -11.95 3.44 5.42
N ARG A 789 -10.65 3.24 5.15
CA ARG A 789 -9.63 2.94 6.19
C ARG A 789 -9.23 4.21 6.92
N VAL A 790 -8.98 5.27 6.15
CA VAL A 790 -8.80 6.63 6.67
C VAL A 790 -9.81 7.53 5.97
N PRO A 791 -10.95 7.80 6.60
CA PRO A 791 -11.98 8.63 6.01
C PRO A 791 -11.43 9.97 5.48
N PHE A 792 -11.80 10.32 4.25
CA PHE A 792 -11.30 11.51 3.53
C PHE A 792 -11.37 12.81 4.35
N TRP A 793 -12.36 12.89 5.24
CA TRP A 793 -12.62 14.07 6.06
C TRP A 793 -11.52 14.30 7.10
N GLN A 794 -10.75 13.29 7.51
CA GLN A 794 -9.65 13.48 8.45
C GLN A 794 -8.58 14.45 7.90
N PRO A 795 -7.91 14.14 6.76
CA PRO A 795 -6.97 15.08 6.15
C PRO A 795 -7.65 16.38 5.68
N LEU A 796 -8.92 16.33 5.23
CA LEU A 796 -9.64 17.52 4.80
C LEU A 796 -9.83 18.53 5.93
N LYS A 797 -10.31 18.07 7.10
CA LYS A 797 -10.46 18.89 8.32
C LYS A 797 -9.12 19.37 8.82
N TRP A 798 -8.10 18.50 8.84
CA TRP A 798 -6.77 18.87 9.30
C TRP A 798 -6.16 20.01 8.48
N VAL A 799 -6.21 19.92 7.15
CA VAL A 799 -5.75 21.00 6.25
C VAL A 799 -6.59 22.26 6.41
N ALA A 800 -7.91 22.14 6.52
CA ALA A 800 -8.82 23.27 6.72
C ALA A 800 -8.52 24.04 8.02
N LYS A 801 -8.34 23.33 9.13
CA LYS A 801 -7.99 23.92 10.43
C LYS A 801 -6.61 24.54 10.41
N LEU A 802 -5.62 23.85 9.87
CA LEU A 802 -4.24 24.33 9.77
C LEU A 802 -4.15 25.65 8.98
N ARG A 803 -4.80 25.73 7.81
CA ARG A 803 -4.79 26.95 7.00
C ARG A 803 -5.50 28.12 7.67
N ASN A 804 -6.61 27.87 8.38
CA ASN A 804 -7.29 28.91 9.15
C ASN A 804 -6.41 29.45 10.29
N LYS A 805 -5.72 28.57 11.03
CA LYS A 805 -4.77 28.99 12.08
C LYS A 805 -3.61 29.83 11.50
N LEU A 806 -3.04 29.39 10.39
CA LEU A 806 -2.01 30.16 9.66
C LEU A 806 -2.51 31.54 9.20
N LYS A 807 -3.74 31.62 8.70
CA LYS A 807 -4.37 32.88 8.30
C LYS A 807 -4.52 33.83 9.49
N SER A 808 -4.97 33.35 10.64
CA SER A 808 -5.07 34.17 11.85
C SER A 808 -3.73 34.75 12.31
N LEU A 809 -2.62 34.04 12.09
CA LEU A 809 -1.27 34.49 12.44
C LEU A 809 -0.66 35.49 11.46
N THR A 810 -1.26 35.67 10.28
CA THR A 810 -0.72 36.50 9.19
C THR A 810 -1.52 37.77 8.91
N HIS A 811 -2.68 37.96 9.58
CA HIS A 811 -3.55 39.13 9.41
C HIS A 811 -2.91 40.51 9.70
N GLY A 812 -1.67 40.57 10.20
CA GLY A 812 -0.88 41.80 10.34
C GLY A 812 0.23 42.01 9.28
N ASP A 813 0.55 40.99 8.46
CA ASP A 813 1.71 41.00 7.55
C ASP A 813 1.35 41.30 6.07
N ASP A 814 0.07 41.53 5.74
CA ASP A 814 -0.42 41.70 4.36
C ASP A 814 0.18 42.90 3.59
N ASN A 815 0.84 43.83 4.30
CA ASN A 815 1.53 44.99 3.70
C ASN A 815 2.98 44.73 3.29
N ASN A 816 3.57 43.58 3.64
CA ASN A 816 4.94 43.24 3.24
C ASN A 816 4.97 42.34 2.01
N ASN A 817 5.65 42.78 0.95
CA ASN A 817 5.92 42.02 -0.28
C ASN A 817 6.74 40.71 -0.06
N ASN A 818 7.00 40.30 1.19
CA ASN A 818 7.76 39.11 1.58
C ASN A 818 6.90 37.85 1.82
N ASN A 819 5.69 37.78 1.27
CA ASN A 819 4.82 36.59 1.28
C ASN A 819 5.42 35.32 0.61
N ASN A 820 6.69 35.36 0.17
CA ASN A 820 7.41 34.20 -0.37
C ASN A 820 7.83 33.18 0.70
N ASN A 821 7.80 33.54 1.99
CA ASN A 821 8.23 32.65 3.06
C ASN A 821 7.14 31.73 3.63
N SER A 822 5.86 31.94 3.27
CA SER A 822 4.77 31.08 3.77
C SER A 822 4.96 29.62 3.33
N PRO A 823 4.63 28.65 4.20
CA PRO A 823 4.62 27.24 3.84
C PRO A 823 3.61 26.97 2.71
N LEU A 824 4.00 26.16 1.74
CA LEU A 824 3.07 25.66 0.73
C LEU A 824 2.32 24.47 1.33
N ILE A 825 0.99 24.50 1.36
CA ILE A 825 0.17 23.38 1.86
C ILE A 825 -0.78 22.94 0.76
N LEU A 826 -0.54 21.77 0.18
CA LEU A 826 -1.34 21.18 -0.88
C LEU A 826 -2.15 19.99 -0.33
N LEU A 827 -3.41 19.90 -0.75
CA LEU A 827 -4.26 18.73 -0.54
C LEU A 827 -4.68 18.18 -1.89
N GLY A 828 -4.33 16.93 -2.16
CA GLY A 828 -4.79 16.18 -3.33
C GLY A 828 -5.85 15.17 -2.93
N ILE A 829 -7.05 15.33 -3.49
CA ILE A 829 -8.18 14.44 -3.18
C ILE A 829 -8.47 13.65 -4.44
N ASP A 830 -8.32 12.34 -4.38
CA ASP A 830 -8.73 11.44 -5.46
C ASP A 830 -10.20 11.08 -5.29
N ASP A 831 -10.93 10.98 -6.41
CA ASP A 831 -12.34 10.59 -6.41
C ASP A 831 -12.50 9.11 -6.80
N ASP A 832 -11.50 8.53 -7.47
CA ASP A 832 -11.64 7.24 -8.17
C ASP A 832 -10.85 6.09 -7.51
N SER A 833 -10.08 6.32 -6.44
CA SER A 833 -9.23 5.30 -5.81
C SER A 833 -9.54 5.03 -4.34
N GLY A 834 -9.14 3.88 -3.80
CA GLY A 834 -9.19 3.62 -2.37
C GLY A 834 -7.95 4.11 -1.62
N HIS A 835 -7.67 3.47 -0.48
CA HIS A 835 -6.55 3.80 0.40
C HIS A 835 -5.17 3.75 -0.29
N PHE A 836 -5.01 2.88 -1.30
CA PHE A 836 -3.73 2.62 -1.96
C PHE A 836 -3.47 3.49 -3.20
N GLY A 837 -4.38 4.41 -3.51
CA GLY A 837 -4.30 5.22 -4.72
C GLY A 837 -4.70 4.41 -5.97
N PRO A 838 -4.45 4.98 -7.17
CA PRO A 838 -4.99 4.43 -8.40
C PRO A 838 -4.28 3.14 -8.82
N ASN A 839 -5.07 2.16 -9.26
CA ASN A 839 -4.56 0.87 -9.72
C ASN A 839 -4.15 0.88 -11.22
N ASP A 840 -4.45 1.95 -11.95
CA ASP A 840 -4.06 2.09 -13.36
C ASP A 840 -2.70 2.79 -13.53
N ARG A 841 -1.88 2.29 -14.47
CA ARG A 841 -0.52 2.77 -14.70
C ARG A 841 -0.45 4.26 -15.03
N ASN A 842 -1.42 4.83 -15.75
CA ASN A 842 -1.34 6.23 -16.16
C ASN A 842 -1.56 7.17 -14.98
N SER A 843 -2.56 6.89 -14.15
CA SER A 843 -2.82 7.65 -12.93
C SER A 843 -1.72 7.45 -11.89
N LEU A 844 -1.20 6.22 -11.76
CA LEU A 844 -0.09 5.92 -10.86
C LEU A 844 1.18 6.69 -11.24
N THR A 845 1.58 6.65 -12.51
CA THR A 845 2.75 7.43 -12.98
C THR A 845 2.54 8.93 -12.86
N LYS A 846 1.31 9.43 -13.02
CA LYS A 846 0.97 10.84 -12.76
C LYS A 846 1.16 11.20 -11.28
N LYS A 847 0.69 10.34 -10.37
CA LYS A 847 0.87 10.49 -8.92
C LYS A 847 2.36 10.52 -8.56
N TRP A 848 3.12 9.49 -8.91
CA TRP A 848 4.57 9.41 -8.63
C TRP A 848 5.35 10.61 -9.17
N SER A 849 5.04 11.03 -10.39
CA SER A 849 5.69 12.20 -11.00
C SER A 849 5.40 13.49 -10.23
N PHE A 850 4.18 13.64 -9.72
CA PHE A 850 3.83 14.78 -8.88
C PHE A 850 4.57 14.72 -7.55
N ASP A 851 4.50 13.58 -6.83
CA ASP A 851 5.17 13.36 -5.54
C ASP A 851 6.64 13.75 -5.64
N LEU A 852 7.36 13.19 -6.62
CA LEU A 852 8.77 13.51 -6.85
C LEU A 852 8.98 14.99 -7.20
N SER A 853 8.15 15.58 -8.05
CA SER A 853 8.33 17.00 -8.42
C SER A 853 8.12 17.94 -7.23
N PHE A 854 7.23 17.58 -6.30
CA PHE A 854 7.04 18.29 -5.04
C PHE A 854 8.28 18.20 -4.13
N ILE A 855 8.95 17.04 -4.09
CA ILE A 855 10.25 16.86 -3.39
C ILE A 855 11.27 17.85 -3.96
N PHE A 856 11.51 17.83 -5.27
CA PHE A 856 12.47 18.75 -5.91
C PHE A 856 12.11 20.22 -5.71
N TYR A 857 10.83 20.58 -5.79
CA TYR A 857 10.35 21.93 -5.49
C TYR A 857 10.67 22.35 -4.05
N SER A 858 10.41 21.46 -3.09
CA SER A 858 10.62 21.73 -1.66
C SER A 858 12.09 21.96 -1.35
N ILE A 859 12.98 21.11 -1.89
CA ILE A 859 14.43 21.31 -1.80
C ILE A 859 14.84 22.65 -2.40
N LYS A 860 14.43 22.95 -3.65
CA LYS A 860 14.79 24.22 -4.30
C LYS A 860 14.33 25.44 -3.50
N LYS A 861 13.09 25.39 -2.98
CA LYS A 861 12.53 26.51 -2.21
C LYS A 861 13.33 26.74 -0.93
N SER A 862 13.71 25.68 -0.21
CA SER A 862 14.48 25.79 1.04
C SER A 862 15.92 26.23 0.81
N THR A 863 16.56 25.78 -0.27
CA THR A 863 17.96 26.16 -0.57
C THR A 863 18.07 27.58 -1.09
N ASN A 864 17.07 28.09 -1.81
CA ASN A 864 17.02 29.49 -2.27
C ASN A 864 16.72 30.52 -1.16
N LYS A 865 16.34 30.11 0.05
CA LYS A 865 16.13 31.03 1.18
C LYS A 865 17.45 31.50 1.82
N LYS A 866 18.56 30.82 1.54
CA LYS A 866 19.92 31.24 1.89
C LYS A 866 20.48 32.11 0.79
#